data_AF-A0A565CHR7-F1
#
_entry.id   AF-A0A565CHR7-F1
#
_cell.length_a   1.000
_cell.length_b   1.000
_cell.length_c   1.000
_cell.angle_alpha   90.00
_cell.angle_beta   90.00
_cell.angle_gamma   90.00
#
_symmetry.space_group_name_H-M   'P 1'
#
loop_
_entity.id
_entity.type
_entity.pdbx_description
1 polymer ?
#
loop_
_entity_poly.entity_id
_entity_poly.type
_entity_poly.pdbx_seq_one_letter_code
_entity_poly.pdbx_strand_id
1 'polypeptide(L)'
;MADRRINLDLKKTKGEGENAENKDWSTLLPELLILIMSRLIVKDNICASAVCKAWYKSGVSIQKKNRHLWFMKYPLNSRIKRPCELYDPSQDMTYIKEFPEIACMGIYYSKDGWLLMHKDGSSEMFFFNPFTRKLIGLPTCSYNECAIFTCAPTSDNCLVFGLTNIDFNNNIVAVKTFKVGETEWKTYRFMSPECFFANYDKVIFSGGLFYCLGGFGSLAVFDPSNETWNPHCLKYYKGFKLSAASWFGIYFVEIKGDIFLLKTLGGEKPQLFQLNRDGGWIWEEKDRFEEGLTIFGASLASEFKSDLPNDMKDKLFLSHSHHPKINTYFFGEVYRSNVAVYDSPEGVEVRGRYDQVFAKILTRDALGFVAELQREFRGHVRYAMECRREAKRRYNSGGVPSFDPSTKFIRDGDWVCASVPPAVADRRVEITGPVERKMIINALNSGAKVFMADFEDALSPSWENLMKGQVNLKDAVDGSISFHDKARNRVYKLNDQTAKLFVRPRGWHLPEAHILIDGEPAIGCLVDFGLYFFHNFAKFRQTQGSGFGPFFYLPKMEHSREAKIWNSVFERAEKMAGIERGSIRATVLIETLPAVFQMNEILYELRDHSAGLNCGRWDYIFSYVKTFQSHPDRLLPDRVLVGMGQYFMRSYSDLLIRTCHKRGVHAMGGMAAQIPIRDDPKANEIALDLVRKDKLREVRAGHDGTWAAHPGLIPICMEAFTGHMGKTPNQIKSMKREDASAITEEDLLQIPRGGRTLEGLRLNTRVGIQYLAAWLTGSGSVPLYNLMEDAATAEISRVQNWQWIRYGVELDGDGLGVRVSKELFGRVVEEEMERIEKEVGKDKFKKGMYKEASKMFTKQCTATELDDFLTLAVYNHIVAHYPTNVSRL
;
A
#
# COMPACT_ATOMS: atom_id res chain seq x y z
N MET A 1 38.79 -16.95 21.07
CA MET A 1 39.31 -18.29 21.39
C MET A 1 38.14 -19.18 21.77
N ALA A 2 37.96 -20.24 20.99
CA ALA A 2 37.20 -21.48 21.23
C ALA A 2 35.73 -21.40 21.71
N ASP A 3 34.83 -21.41 20.72
CA ASP A 3 33.48 -21.98 20.81
C ASP A 3 33.54 -23.51 21.03
N ARG A 4 32.87 -24.01 22.06
CA ARG A 4 32.66 -25.45 22.29
C ARG A 4 31.42 -25.91 21.50
N ARG A 5 31.65 -26.72 20.47
CA ARG A 5 30.64 -27.58 19.84
C ARG A 5 30.20 -28.67 20.82
N ILE A 6 28.89 -28.85 20.99
CA ILE A 6 28.32 -30.07 21.56
C ILE A 6 27.76 -30.88 20.39
N ASN A 7 28.41 -32.03 20.13
CA ASN A 7 27.94 -33.09 19.23
C ASN A 7 26.76 -33.81 19.89
N LEU A 8 25.69 -34.04 19.13
CA LEU A 8 24.69 -35.06 19.43
C LEU A 8 24.81 -36.17 18.40
N ASP A 9 25.36 -37.30 18.86
CA ASP A 9 25.50 -38.57 18.14
C ASP A 9 24.12 -39.17 17.83
N LEU A 10 23.82 -39.37 16.54
CA LEU A 10 22.70 -40.18 16.08
C LEU A 10 23.20 -41.62 15.84
N LYS A 11 23.08 -42.47 16.86
CA LYS A 11 23.21 -43.92 16.68
C LYS A 11 22.04 -44.45 15.86
N LYS A 12 22.35 -44.96 14.66
CA LYS A 12 21.49 -45.82 13.85
C LYS A 12 21.27 -47.15 14.57
N THR A 13 20.01 -47.53 14.74
CA THR A 13 19.58 -48.93 14.80
C THR A 13 18.69 -49.19 13.59
N LYS A 14 19.08 -50.17 12.77
CA LYS A 14 18.28 -50.74 11.68
C LYS A 14 17.41 -51.85 12.26
N GLY A 15 16.14 -51.88 11.87
CA GLY A 15 15.21 -52.99 12.09
C GLY A 15 13.91 -52.71 11.32
N GLU A 16 13.79 -53.38 10.18
CA GLU A 16 12.57 -53.89 9.52
C GLU A 16 11.41 -52.93 9.20
N GLY A 17 10.99 -52.95 7.93
CA GLY A 17 9.95 -52.08 7.40
C GLY A 17 8.54 -52.63 7.60
N GLU A 18 7.59 -51.72 7.81
CA GLU A 18 6.27 -51.66 7.19
C GLU A 18 5.49 -50.46 7.79
N ASN A 19 4.69 -49.81 6.95
CA ASN A 19 3.74 -48.72 7.24
C ASN A 19 4.32 -47.36 7.70
N ALA A 20 4.40 -46.41 6.75
CA ALA A 20 4.44 -44.99 7.06
C ALA A 20 3.06 -44.53 7.56
N GLU A 21 2.71 -44.89 8.79
CA GLU A 21 1.57 -44.34 9.51
C GLU A 21 1.76 -42.83 9.74
N ASN A 22 0.65 -42.10 9.61
CA ASN A 22 0.49 -40.69 9.97
C ASN A 22 1.33 -40.33 11.20
N LYS A 23 2.39 -39.53 11.02
CA LYS A 23 3.04 -38.86 12.14
C LYS A 23 2.04 -37.88 12.74
N ASP A 24 1.42 -38.31 13.83
CA ASP A 24 0.48 -37.51 14.60
C ASP A 24 1.21 -36.24 15.09
N TRP A 25 0.64 -35.07 14.79
CA TRP A 25 1.18 -33.77 15.19
C TRP A 25 1.34 -33.64 16.72
N SER A 26 0.76 -34.57 17.49
CA SER A 26 0.92 -34.72 18.93
C SER A 26 2.32 -35.15 19.39
N THR A 27 3.18 -35.69 18.51
CA THR A 27 4.49 -36.27 18.89
C THR A 27 5.70 -35.35 18.65
N LEU A 28 5.49 -34.08 18.32
CA LEU A 28 6.58 -33.11 18.17
C LEU A 28 7.23 -32.79 19.52
N LEU A 29 8.55 -32.63 19.52
CA LEU A 29 9.31 -32.23 20.71
C LEU A 29 8.78 -30.90 21.28
N PRO A 30 8.58 -30.77 22.61
CA PRO A 30 8.06 -29.56 23.23
C PRO A 30 8.83 -28.29 22.87
N GLU A 31 10.14 -28.37 22.69
CA GLU A 31 11.01 -27.25 22.33
C GLU A 31 10.74 -26.76 20.90
N LEU A 32 10.48 -27.69 19.97
CA LEU A 32 10.10 -27.37 18.60
C LEU A 32 8.70 -26.76 18.54
N LEU A 33 7.76 -27.30 19.30
CA LEU A 33 6.43 -26.73 19.42
C LEU A 33 6.48 -25.31 20.00
N ILE A 34 7.31 -25.07 21.01
CA ILE A 34 7.51 -23.72 21.55
C ILE A 34 8.12 -22.79 20.49
N LEU A 35 9.13 -23.25 19.75
CA LEU A 35 9.74 -22.45 18.70
C LEU A 35 8.74 -22.10 17.58
N ILE A 36 7.95 -23.08 17.12
CA ILE A 36 6.90 -22.89 16.12
C ILE A 36 5.89 -21.87 16.62
N MET A 37 5.29 -22.13 17.79
CA MET A 37 4.25 -21.28 18.36
C MET A 37 4.75 -19.83 18.60
N SER A 38 6.05 -19.61 18.83
CA SER A 38 6.65 -18.28 19.06
C SER A 38 6.77 -17.43 17.79
N ARG A 39 6.64 -18.05 16.63
CA ARG A 39 6.79 -17.43 15.31
C ARG A 39 5.45 -17.27 14.58
N LEU A 40 4.37 -17.82 15.13
CA LEU A 40 3.04 -17.73 14.54
C LEU A 40 2.39 -16.38 14.88
N ILE A 41 1.81 -15.73 13.88
CA ILE A 41 0.91 -14.58 14.07
C ILE A 41 -0.33 -15.02 14.85
N VAL A 42 -1.02 -14.10 15.55
CA VAL A 42 -2.05 -14.52 16.52
C VAL A 42 -3.21 -15.29 15.92
N LYS A 43 -3.64 -14.99 14.68
CA LYS A 43 -4.65 -15.80 14.00
C LYS A 43 -4.19 -17.27 13.93
N ASP A 44 -2.95 -17.49 13.54
CA ASP A 44 -2.38 -18.83 13.34
C ASP A 44 -1.98 -19.47 14.67
N ASN A 45 -1.54 -18.68 15.65
CA ASN A 45 -1.26 -19.16 17.01
C ASN A 45 -2.54 -19.62 17.72
N ILE A 46 -3.65 -18.87 17.59
CA ILE A 46 -4.97 -19.28 18.13
C ILE A 46 -5.42 -20.57 17.45
N CYS A 47 -5.32 -20.65 16.12
CA CYS A 47 -5.67 -21.86 15.39
C CYS A 47 -4.78 -23.05 15.78
N ALA A 48 -3.47 -22.84 15.93
CA ALA A 48 -2.51 -23.87 16.30
C ALA A 48 -2.65 -24.33 17.75
N SER A 49 -3.00 -23.42 18.67
CA SER A 49 -3.26 -23.74 20.09
C SER A 49 -4.49 -24.64 20.26
N ALA A 50 -5.39 -24.66 19.28
CA ALA A 50 -6.60 -25.49 19.28
C ALA A 50 -6.36 -26.92 18.76
N VAL A 51 -5.16 -27.26 18.28
CA VAL A 51 -4.88 -28.55 17.61
C VAL A 51 -4.88 -29.73 18.59
N CYS A 52 -4.05 -29.69 19.65
CA CYS A 52 -4.01 -30.73 20.67
C CYS A 52 -3.38 -30.25 21.98
N LYS A 53 -3.38 -31.08 23.03
CA LYS A 53 -2.85 -30.73 24.37
C LYS A 53 -1.37 -30.29 24.36
N ALA A 54 -0.53 -30.86 23.48
CA ALA A 54 0.89 -30.50 23.40
C ALA A 54 1.07 -29.10 22.79
N TRP A 55 0.42 -28.83 21.66
CA TRP A 55 0.42 -27.52 21.00
C TRP A 55 -0.23 -26.44 21.87
N TYR A 56 -1.29 -26.80 22.59
CA TYR A 56 -1.92 -25.97 23.61
C TYR A 56 -0.92 -25.59 24.72
N LYS A 57 -0.24 -26.58 25.32
CA LYS A 57 0.77 -26.31 26.36
C LYS A 57 1.88 -25.40 25.85
N SER A 58 2.35 -25.60 24.62
CA SER A 58 3.36 -24.74 23.99
C SER A 58 2.84 -23.33 23.71
N GLY A 59 1.62 -23.18 23.19
CA GLY A 59 0.98 -21.87 23.00
C GLY A 59 0.81 -21.09 24.31
N VAL A 60 0.33 -21.75 25.35
CA VAL A 60 0.18 -21.17 26.71
C VAL A 60 1.54 -20.80 27.31
N SER A 61 2.56 -21.63 27.13
CA SER A 61 3.92 -21.32 27.63
C SER A 61 4.54 -20.11 26.94
N ILE A 62 4.11 -19.79 25.72
CA ILE A 62 4.51 -18.58 24.99
C ILE A 62 3.63 -17.40 25.33
N GLN A 63 2.36 -17.59 25.67
CA GLN A 63 1.56 -16.53 26.28
C GLN A 63 2.19 -16.02 27.57
N LYS A 64 2.79 -16.90 28.38
CA LYS A 64 3.62 -16.48 29.53
C LYS A 64 4.90 -15.72 29.13
N LYS A 65 5.31 -15.77 27.85
CA LYS A 65 6.50 -15.13 27.28
C LYS A 65 6.19 -13.98 26.32
N ASN A 66 4.94 -13.77 25.92
CA ASN A 66 4.50 -12.61 25.15
C ASN A 66 4.46 -11.43 26.12
N ARG A 67 5.46 -10.56 25.99
CA ARG A 67 5.80 -9.55 27.00
C ARG A 67 4.86 -8.34 26.96
N HIS A 68 4.16 -8.06 25.86
CA HIS A 68 3.32 -6.86 25.69
C HIS A 68 1.82 -7.14 25.61
N LEU A 69 1.00 -6.15 25.99
CA LEU A 69 -0.46 -6.24 26.05
C LEU A 69 -1.12 -5.75 24.74
N TRP A 70 -2.30 -6.30 24.46
CA TRP A 70 -3.07 -6.06 23.23
C TRP A 70 -4.34 -5.27 23.57
N PHE A 71 -4.82 -4.47 22.62
CA PHE A 71 -6.09 -3.76 22.78
C PHE A 71 -7.19 -4.48 22.01
N MET A 72 -8.34 -4.70 22.66
CA MET A 72 -9.51 -5.30 22.03
C MET A 72 -10.62 -4.26 21.88
N LYS A 73 -11.10 -4.09 20.65
CA LYS A 73 -12.33 -3.36 20.36
C LYS A 73 -13.44 -4.36 20.10
N TYR A 74 -14.41 -4.35 21.01
CA TYR A 74 -15.58 -5.19 20.96
C TYR A 74 -16.82 -4.31 20.63
N PRO A 75 -17.66 -4.69 19.66
CA PRO A 75 -18.82 -3.89 19.26
C PRO A 75 -19.88 -3.84 20.36
N LEU A 76 -20.20 -2.64 20.84
CA LEU A 76 -21.11 -2.42 21.99
C LEU A 76 -22.61 -2.51 21.66
N ASN A 77 -22.97 -2.72 20.39
CA ASN A 77 -24.39 -2.72 19.99
C ASN A 77 -24.86 -4.14 19.68
N SER A 78 -25.69 -4.68 20.56
CA SER A 78 -26.28 -6.03 20.59
C SER A 78 -27.14 -6.41 19.38
N ARG A 79 -27.31 -5.53 18.38
CA ARG A 79 -28.14 -5.78 17.20
C ARG A 79 -27.37 -6.02 15.90
N ILE A 80 -26.05 -5.81 15.87
CA ILE A 80 -25.25 -5.96 14.65
C ILE A 80 -24.04 -6.86 14.93
N LYS A 81 -23.98 -8.04 14.29
CA LYS A 81 -22.80 -8.91 14.30
C LYS A 81 -21.66 -8.20 13.56
N ARG A 82 -20.76 -7.54 14.29
CA ARG A 82 -19.50 -7.01 13.75
C ARG A 82 -18.33 -7.84 14.28
N PRO A 83 -17.27 -8.01 13.48
CA PRO A 83 -16.05 -8.65 13.95
C PRO A 83 -15.36 -7.76 14.99
N CYS A 84 -14.63 -8.39 15.92
CA CYS A 84 -13.80 -7.71 16.90
C CYS A 84 -12.45 -7.32 16.28
N GLU A 85 -11.91 -6.17 16.67
CA GLU A 85 -10.58 -5.73 16.28
C GLU A 85 -9.61 -5.95 17.46
N LEU A 86 -8.47 -6.57 17.19
CA LEU A 86 -7.39 -6.83 18.15
C LEU A 86 -6.15 -6.08 17.66
N TYR A 87 -5.74 -5.04 18.38
CA TYR A 87 -4.57 -4.23 18.02
C TYR A 87 -3.34 -4.64 18.84
N ASP A 88 -2.25 -4.89 18.14
CA ASP A 88 -0.93 -5.17 18.70
C ASP A 88 -0.04 -3.90 18.63
N PRO A 89 0.21 -3.22 19.77
CA PRO A 89 1.03 -2.01 19.82
C PRO A 89 2.52 -2.25 19.52
N SER A 90 3.02 -3.48 19.59
CA SER A 90 4.41 -3.80 19.26
C SER A 90 4.66 -3.87 17.74
N GLN A 91 3.62 -4.18 16.98
CA GLN A 91 3.68 -4.36 15.52
C GLN A 91 2.98 -3.24 14.77
N ASP A 92 2.25 -2.36 15.47
CA ASP A 92 1.37 -1.35 14.88
C ASP A 92 0.35 -1.98 13.90
N MET A 93 -0.21 -3.13 14.30
CA MET A 93 -1.07 -3.97 13.46
C MET A 93 -2.42 -4.23 14.12
N THR A 94 -3.50 -4.12 13.33
CA THR A 94 -4.86 -4.49 13.76
C THR A 94 -5.30 -5.78 13.08
N TYR A 95 -5.75 -6.73 13.89
CA TYR A 95 -6.28 -8.02 13.46
C TYR A 95 -7.80 -8.08 13.63
N ILE A 96 -8.52 -8.60 12.64
CA ILE A 96 -9.97 -8.72 12.69
C ILE A 96 -10.34 -10.18 13.00
N LYS A 97 -11.12 -10.42 14.06
CA LYS A 97 -11.54 -11.76 14.51
C LYS A 97 -13.00 -11.78 14.95
N GLU A 98 -13.73 -12.82 14.57
CA GLU A 98 -15.10 -13.06 15.03
C GLU A 98 -15.13 -14.00 16.23
N PHE A 99 -15.97 -13.67 17.21
CA PHE A 99 -16.27 -14.51 18.38
C PHE A 99 -17.79 -14.73 18.48
N PRO A 100 -18.37 -15.64 17.68
CA PRO A 100 -19.82 -15.88 17.66
C PRO A 100 -20.43 -16.24 19.03
N GLU A 101 -19.68 -16.92 19.90
CA GLU A 101 -20.15 -17.43 21.21
C GLU A 101 -20.50 -16.33 22.19
N ILE A 102 -19.84 -15.18 22.04
CA ILE A 102 -20.02 -14.04 22.90
C ILE A 102 -20.70 -12.90 22.16
N ALA A 103 -21.34 -13.15 21.01
CA ALA A 103 -22.03 -12.11 20.27
C ALA A 103 -23.16 -11.52 21.11
N CYS A 104 -23.27 -10.18 21.13
CA CYS A 104 -24.28 -9.43 21.87
C CYS A 104 -24.13 -9.50 23.41
N MET A 105 -22.90 -9.67 23.90
CA MET A 105 -22.57 -9.71 25.34
C MET A 105 -21.78 -8.45 25.73
N GLY A 106 -22.02 -7.92 26.92
CA GLY A 106 -21.24 -6.81 27.49
C GLY A 106 -19.95 -7.29 28.17
N ILE A 107 -18.96 -6.42 28.27
CA ILE A 107 -17.68 -6.67 28.96
C ILE A 107 -17.61 -5.77 30.19
N TYR A 108 -17.40 -6.36 31.36
CA TYR A 108 -17.11 -5.62 32.58
C TYR A 108 -15.62 -5.30 32.73
N TYR A 109 -14.75 -6.31 32.56
CA TYR A 109 -13.32 -6.16 32.89
C TYR A 109 -12.44 -7.15 32.11
N SER A 110 -11.15 -6.85 32.04
CA SER A 110 -10.13 -7.71 31.41
C SER A 110 -8.88 -7.79 32.27
N LYS A 111 -8.39 -8.99 32.53
CA LYS A 111 -7.12 -9.25 33.23
C LYS A 111 -6.59 -10.65 32.89
N ASP A 112 -5.27 -10.82 32.83
CA ASP A 112 -4.60 -12.11 32.59
C ASP A 112 -5.08 -12.84 31.31
N GLY A 113 -5.49 -12.08 30.29
CA GLY A 113 -6.03 -12.63 29.03
C GLY A 113 -7.47 -13.16 29.12
N TRP A 114 -8.17 -12.92 30.22
CA TRP A 114 -9.57 -13.27 30.43
C TRP A 114 -10.46 -12.03 30.44
N LEU A 115 -11.67 -12.16 29.89
CA LEU A 115 -12.73 -11.17 29.94
C LEU A 115 -13.80 -11.63 30.94
N LEU A 116 -14.26 -10.73 31.80
CA LEU A 116 -15.49 -10.90 32.57
C LEU A 116 -16.65 -10.31 31.76
N MET A 117 -17.61 -11.14 31.39
CA MET A 117 -18.69 -10.78 30.47
C MET A 117 -20.07 -10.99 31.11
N HIS A 118 -21.06 -10.29 30.57
CA HIS A 118 -22.46 -10.43 30.97
C HIS A 118 -23.39 -10.33 29.76
N LYS A 119 -24.61 -10.80 29.93
CA LYS A 119 -25.67 -10.66 28.94
C LYS A 119 -26.58 -9.49 29.30
N ASP A 120 -26.80 -8.58 28.35
CA ASP A 120 -27.66 -7.41 28.57
C ASP A 120 -29.07 -7.84 28.98
N GLY A 121 -29.60 -7.25 30.06
CA GLY A 121 -30.93 -7.57 30.60
C GLY A 121 -31.05 -8.94 31.29
N SER A 122 -29.93 -9.60 31.60
CA SER A 122 -29.87 -10.90 32.29
C SER A 122 -28.98 -10.85 33.53
N SER A 123 -29.18 -11.79 34.47
CA SER A 123 -28.32 -12.05 35.62
C SER A 123 -27.14 -12.98 35.32
N GLU A 124 -26.96 -13.36 34.05
CA GLU A 124 -25.90 -14.26 33.60
C GLU A 124 -24.55 -13.54 33.47
N MET A 125 -23.55 -14.05 34.18
CA MET A 125 -22.15 -13.63 34.08
C MET A 125 -21.26 -14.84 33.79
N PHE A 126 -20.18 -14.63 33.04
CA PHE A 126 -19.22 -15.67 32.75
C PHE A 126 -17.86 -15.08 32.38
N PHE A 127 -16.81 -15.88 32.55
CA PHE A 127 -15.50 -15.58 32.00
C PHE A 127 -15.36 -16.13 30.60
N PHE A 128 -14.69 -15.37 29.73
CA PHE A 128 -14.34 -15.80 28.39
C PHE A 128 -12.87 -15.47 28.11
N ASN A 129 -12.13 -16.44 27.58
CA ASN A 129 -10.78 -16.21 27.09
C ASN A 129 -10.76 -16.18 25.56
N PRO A 130 -10.52 -15.03 24.90
CA PRO A 130 -10.58 -14.90 23.45
C PRO A 130 -9.50 -15.72 22.71
N PHE A 131 -8.41 -16.10 23.39
CA PHE A 131 -7.33 -16.87 22.79
C PHE A 131 -7.57 -18.38 22.85
N THR A 132 -8.17 -18.87 23.94
CA THR A 132 -8.46 -20.30 24.12
C THR A 132 -9.91 -20.68 23.81
N ARG A 133 -10.79 -19.68 23.66
CA ARG A 133 -12.26 -19.80 23.55
C ARG A 133 -12.91 -20.54 24.72
N LYS A 134 -12.20 -20.68 25.84
CA LYS A 134 -12.74 -21.30 27.06
C LYS A 134 -13.73 -20.35 27.74
N LEU A 135 -14.87 -20.90 28.15
CA LEU A 135 -15.91 -20.22 28.91
C LEU A 135 -16.00 -20.85 30.31
N ILE A 136 -16.11 -20.01 31.35
CA ILE A 136 -16.35 -20.44 32.74
C ILE A 136 -17.58 -19.68 33.23
N GLY A 137 -18.69 -20.37 33.44
CA GLY A 137 -19.92 -19.77 33.95
C GLY A 137 -19.79 -19.38 35.43
N LEU A 138 -20.47 -18.31 35.82
CA LEU A 138 -20.64 -17.90 37.21
C LEU A 138 -22.10 -18.13 37.64
N PRO A 139 -22.36 -18.35 38.94
CA PRO A 139 -23.74 -18.36 39.45
C PRO A 139 -24.44 -17.04 39.12
N THR A 140 -25.75 -17.09 38.91
CA THR A 140 -26.54 -15.89 38.60
C THR A 140 -26.42 -14.84 39.70
N CYS A 141 -26.16 -13.60 39.31
CA CYS A 141 -26.00 -12.47 40.21
C CYS A 141 -26.97 -11.37 39.80
N SER A 142 -27.55 -10.65 40.77
CA SER A 142 -28.30 -9.43 40.45
C SER A 142 -27.40 -8.43 39.74
N TYR A 143 -27.97 -7.62 38.84
CA TYR A 143 -27.24 -6.67 37.99
C TYR A 143 -26.15 -5.89 38.74
N ASN A 144 -25.00 -5.74 38.11
CA ASN A 144 -23.87 -4.94 38.61
C ASN A 144 -23.62 -3.78 37.64
N GLU A 145 -23.34 -2.59 38.17
CA GLU A 145 -22.98 -1.43 37.35
C GLU A 145 -21.50 -1.50 36.94
N CYS A 146 -20.66 -2.06 37.81
CA CYS A 146 -19.26 -2.37 37.55
C CYS A 146 -18.89 -3.72 38.18
N ALA A 147 -17.98 -4.47 37.54
CA ALA A 147 -17.43 -5.69 38.13
C ALA A 147 -15.99 -5.93 37.65
N ILE A 148 -15.12 -6.43 38.54
CA ILE A 148 -13.74 -6.81 38.24
C ILE A 148 -13.38 -8.16 38.88
N PHE A 149 -12.18 -8.67 38.58
CA PHE A 149 -11.69 -9.90 39.21
C PHE A 149 -10.18 -9.82 39.51
N THR A 150 -9.73 -10.53 40.55
CA THR A 150 -8.38 -10.36 41.13
C THR A 150 -7.25 -11.03 40.34
N CYS A 151 -7.51 -12.18 39.72
CA CYS A 151 -6.52 -12.94 38.94
C CYS A 151 -7.23 -13.92 37.99
N ALA A 152 -6.51 -14.56 37.07
CA ALA A 152 -7.09 -15.54 36.14
C ALA A 152 -8.08 -16.53 36.84
N PRO A 153 -9.29 -16.73 36.27
CA PRO A 153 -10.34 -17.58 36.87
C PRO A 153 -10.01 -19.07 36.89
N THR A 154 -8.84 -19.45 36.40
CA THR A 154 -8.27 -20.79 36.58
C THR A 154 -7.56 -20.97 37.92
N SER A 155 -7.46 -19.91 38.73
CA SER A 155 -6.91 -19.95 40.10
C SER A 155 -8.04 -20.01 41.12
N ASP A 156 -7.89 -20.89 42.11
CA ASP A 156 -8.83 -21.01 43.24
C ASP A 156 -8.84 -19.77 44.16
N ASN A 157 -7.93 -18.82 43.93
CA ASN A 157 -7.86 -17.53 44.63
C ASN A 157 -8.53 -16.39 43.84
N CYS A 158 -9.12 -16.68 42.68
CA CYS A 158 -9.83 -15.68 41.90
C CYS A 158 -11.09 -15.23 42.66
N LEU A 159 -11.15 -13.94 42.97
CA LEU A 159 -12.27 -13.28 43.61
C LEU A 159 -12.87 -12.29 42.61
N VAL A 160 -14.16 -12.42 42.37
CA VAL A 160 -14.95 -11.48 41.57
C VAL A 160 -15.56 -10.47 42.52
N PHE A 161 -15.47 -9.20 42.15
CA PHE A 161 -16.05 -8.07 42.86
C PHE A 161 -17.05 -7.38 41.94
N GLY A 162 -18.26 -7.14 42.43
CA GLY A 162 -19.31 -6.39 41.75
C GLY A 162 -19.79 -5.23 42.62
N LEU A 163 -20.15 -4.13 41.98
CA LEU A 163 -20.62 -2.92 42.64
C LEU A 163 -21.91 -2.41 41.97
N THR A 164 -22.86 -1.94 42.77
CA THR A 164 -24.15 -1.42 42.29
C THR A 164 -24.68 -0.35 43.24
N ASN A 165 -25.20 0.75 42.72
CA ASN A 165 -26.04 1.67 43.48
C ASN A 165 -27.43 1.06 43.70
N ILE A 166 -27.82 0.85 44.96
CA ILE A 166 -29.16 0.34 45.31
C ILE A 166 -30.13 1.50 45.55
N ASP A 167 -29.66 2.55 46.23
CA ASP A 167 -30.46 3.72 46.54
C ASP A 167 -29.62 4.98 46.36
N PHE A 168 -29.85 5.68 45.25
CA PHE A 168 -29.16 6.92 44.93
C PHE A 168 -29.49 8.06 45.91
N ASN A 169 -30.70 8.12 46.45
CA ASN A 169 -31.11 9.21 47.34
C ASN A 169 -30.49 9.08 48.73
N ASN A 170 -30.27 7.84 49.18
CA ASN A 170 -29.68 7.51 50.48
C ASN A 170 -28.20 7.09 50.40
N ASN A 171 -27.56 7.25 49.22
CA ASN A 171 -26.17 6.87 48.96
C ASN A 171 -25.82 5.43 49.37
N ILE A 172 -26.71 4.47 49.12
CA ILE A 172 -26.49 3.07 49.47
C ILE A 172 -25.89 2.32 48.28
N VAL A 173 -24.73 1.70 48.50
CA VAL A 173 -24.05 0.83 47.54
C VAL A 173 -24.12 -0.63 48.00
N ALA A 174 -24.28 -1.56 47.05
CA ALA A 174 -24.04 -2.98 47.26
C ALA A 174 -22.69 -3.38 46.71
N VAL A 175 -21.89 -4.01 47.56
CA VAL A 175 -20.71 -4.76 47.15
C VAL A 175 -21.07 -6.24 47.10
N LYS A 176 -20.76 -6.90 45.99
CA LYS A 176 -20.98 -8.33 45.81
C LYS A 176 -19.64 -9.00 45.57
N THR A 177 -19.39 -10.11 46.26
CA THR A 177 -18.17 -10.89 46.04
C THR A 177 -18.48 -12.34 45.75
N PHE A 178 -17.64 -12.95 44.92
CA PHE A 178 -17.74 -14.37 44.59
C PHE A 178 -16.34 -14.94 44.40
N LYS A 179 -15.99 -15.94 45.20
CA LYS A 179 -14.75 -16.68 45.03
C LYS A 179 -14.99 -17.83 44.05
N VAL A 180 -14.15 -17.94 43.02
CA VAL A 180 -14.26 -19.01 42.04
C VAL A 180 -14.16 -20.37 42.73
N GLY A 181 -15.17 -21.23 42.53
CA GLY A 181 -15.31 -22.52 43.19
C GLY A 181 -16.42 -22.57 44.24
N GLU A 182 -16.90 -21.41 44.71
CA GLU A 182 -18.09 -21.33 45.57
C GLU A 182 -19.39 -21.43 44.74
N THR A 183 -20.52 -21.62 45.42
CA THR A 183 -21.84 -21.76 44.78
C THR A 183 -22.69 -20.50 44.85
N GLU A 184 -22.39 -19.57 45.76
CA GLU A 184 -23.24 -18.42 46.07
C GLU A 184 -22.43 -17.12 46.14
N TRP A 185 -23.09 -16.00 45.80
CA TRP A 185 -22.54 -14.66 45.93
C TRP A 185 -22.78 -14.12 47.33
N LYS A 186 -21.76 -13.48 47.92
CA LYS A 186 -21.94 -12.68 49.13
C LYS A 186 -22.31 -11.25 48.73
N THR A 187 -23.30 -10.67 49.41
CA THR A 187 -23.75 -9.30 49.15
C THR A 187 -23.74 -8.49 50.43
N TYR A 188 -23.06 -7.36 50.40
CA TYR A 188 -22.91 -6.42 51.51
C TYR A 188 -23.52 -5.08 51.11
N ARG A 189 -24.15 -4.39 52.06
CA ARG A 189 -24.75 -3.07 51.83
C ARG A 189 -24.06 -2.04 52.71
N PHE A 190 -23.60 -0.97 52.10
CA PHE A 190 -22.88 0.10 52.78
C PHE A 190 -23.50 1.45 52.46
N MET A 191 -23.48 2.34 53.45
CA MET A 191 -23.83 3.75 53.27
C MET A 191 -22.56 4.50 52.89
N SER A 192 -22.61 5.23 51.76
CA SER A 192 -21.53 6.10 51.33
C SER A 192 -21.77 7.53 51.81
N PRO A 193 -20.79 8.21 52.44
CA PRO A 193 -20.94 9.57 52.96
C PRO A 193 -21.20 10.63 51.88
N GLU A 194 -20.72 10.40 50.65
CA GLU A 194 -20.91 11.26 49.47
C GLU A 194 -21.56 10.45 48.34
N CYS A 195 -22.17 11.14 47.35
CA CYS A 195 -22.76 10.51 46.16
C CYS A 195 -21.69 9.72 45.39
N PHE A 196 -21.66 8.41 45.62
CA PHE A 196 -20.74 7.47 45.00
C PHE A 196 -21.45 6.82 43.81
N PHE A 197 -20.94 6.99 42.59
CA PHE A 197 -21.64 6.65 41.34
C PHE A 197 -21.02 5.44 40.62
N ALA A 198 -21.46 4.23 40.96
CA ALA A 198 -20.87 2.97 40.51
C ALA A 198 -20.87 2.76 38.98
N ASN A 199 -21.79 3.39 38.23
CA ASN A 199 -21.85 3.35 36.76
C ASN A 199 -20.61 3.91 36.05
N TYR A 200 -19.79 4.70 36.73
CA TYR A 200 -18.61 5.32 36.15
C TYR A 200 -17.31 4.82 36.82
N ASP A 201 -17.37 3.86 37.73
CA ASP A 201 -16.23 3.59 38.60
C ASP A 201 -15.05 2.94 37.89
N LYS A 202 -13.85 3.39 38.29
CA LYS A 202 -12.60 2.70 38.02
C LYS A 202 -12.22 1.93 39.27
N VAL A 203 -12.15 0.60 39.17
CA VAL A 203 -11.80 -0.27 40.30
C VAL A 203 -10.48 -0.98 40.02
N ILE A 204 -9.59 -0.98 41.01
CA ILE A 204 -8.35 -1.78 40.99
C ILE A 204 -8.23 -2.60 42.27
N PHE A 205 -7.51 -3.72 42.19
CA PHE A 205 -7.21 -4.57 43.33
C PHE A 205 -5.71 -4.47 43.66
N SER A 206 -5.37 -4.09 44.89
CA SER A 206 -3.98 -3.93 45.35
C SER A 206 -3.85 -4.30 46.82
N GLY A 207 -2.82 -5.07 47.17
CA GLY A 207 -2.52 -5.41 48.56
C GLY A 207 -3.67 -6.08 49.33
N GLY A 208 -4.56 -6.82 48.63
CA GLY A 208 -5.72 -7.46 49.25
C GLY A 208 -6.99 -6.60 49.31
N LEU A 209 -6.94 -5.35 48.86
CA LEU A 209 -8.03 -4.37 48.97
C LEU A 209 -8.53 -3.94 47.59
N PHE A 210 -9.82 -3.61 47.49
CA PHE A 210 -10.42 -3.02 46.30
C PHE A 210 -10.53 -1.51 46.45
N TYR A 211 -9.88 -0.78 45.57
CA TYR A 211 -9.93 0.68 45.52
C TYR A 211 -10.91 1.09 44.44
N CYS A 212 -11.96 1.81 44.83
CA CYS A 212 -13.07 2.18 43.97
C CYS A 212 -13.09 3.71 43.81
N LEU A 213 -12.69 4.19 42.63
CA LEU A 213 -12.71 5.62 42.31
C LEU A 213 -14.07 5.99 41.70
N GLY A 214 -14.86 6.68 42.52
CA GLY A 214 -16.20 7.18 42.23
C GLY A 214 -16.25 8.42 41.34
N GLY A 215 -17.39 8.62 40.68
CA GLY A 215 -17.70 9.86 39.96
C GLY A 215 -17.46 11.10 40.83
N PHE A 216 -16.92 12.17 40.24
CA PHE A 216 -16.49 13.40 40.92
C PHE A 216 -15.25 13.29 41.82
N GLY A 217 -14.62 12.12 41.93
CA GLY A 217 -13.31 11.92 42.57
C GLY A 217 -13.34 11.41 44.01
N SER A 218 -14.48 10.92 44.49
CA SER A 218 -14.58 10.16 45.75
C SER A 218 -13.81 8.83 45.65
N LEU A 219 -13.10 8.42 46.69
CA LEU A 219 -12.44 7.11 46.73
C LEU A 219 -13.00 6.30 47.90
N ALA A 220 -13.35 5.04 47.65
CA ALA A 220 -13.69 4.10 48.70
C ALA A 220 -12.85 2.83 48.61
N VAL A 221 -12.51 2.26 49.76
CA VAL A 221 -11.69 1.06 49.86
C VAL A 221 -12.50 -0.04 50.51
N PHE A 222 -12.73 -1.12 49.76
CA PHE A 222 -13.37 -2.31 50.28
C PHE A 222 -12.32 -3.34 50.69
N ASP A 223 -12.40 -3.78 51.95
CA ASP A 223 -11.61 -4.88 52.48
C ASP A 223 -12.43 -6.17 52.46
N PRO A 224 -12.13 -7.13 51.58
CA PRO A 224 -12.86 -8.38 51.50
C PRO A 224 -12.62 -9.32 52.69
N SER A 225 -11.53 -9.13 53.45
CA SER A 225 -11.21 -9.97 54.60
C SER A 225 -11.97 -9.54 55.85
N ASN A 226 -12.10 -8.22 56.03
CA ASN A 226 -12.83 -7.62 57.15
C ASN A 226 -14.28 -7.25 56.80
N GLU A 227 -14.67 -7.38 55.53
CA GLU A 227 -16.00 -7.03 55.01
C GLU A 227 -16.37 -5.56 55.28
N THR A 228 -15.40 -4.65 55.19
CA THR A 228 -15.58 -3.22 55.48
C THR A 228 -15.51 -2.35 54.23
N TRP A 229 -16.29 -1.27 54.22
CA TRP A 229 -16.27 -0.22 53.21
C TRP A 229 -15.77 1.07 53.85
N ASN A 230 -14.59 1.52 53.43
CA ASN A 230 -13.91 2.67 54.00
C ASN A 230 -13.90 3.83 52.99
N PRO A 231 -14.86 4.76 53.08
CA PRO A 231 -14.91 5.93 52.20
C PRO A 231 -13.90 6.99 52.64
N HIS A 232 -13.20 7.58 51.67
CA HIS A 232 -12.22 8.64 51.87
C HIS A 232 -12.61 9.89 51.07
N CYS A 233 -12.79 11.01 51.76
CA CYS A 233 -12.96 12.32 51.13
C CYS A 233 -11.59 12.83 50.68
N LEU A 234 -11.30 12.67 49.39
CA LEU A 234 -10.04 13.11 48.80
C LEU A 234 -10.04 14.64 48.70
N LYS A 235 -9.11 15.30 49.38
CA LYS A 235 -8.90 16.75 49.21
C LYS A 235 -8.16 17.00 47.90
N TYR A 236 -8.81 17.71 46.98
CA TYR A 236 -8.20 18.06 45.69
C TYR A 236 -7.08 19.09 45.86
N TYR A 237 -5.94 18.85 45.21
CA TYR A 237 -4.92 19.87 45.01
C TYR A 237 -5.45 21.00 44.12
N LYS A 238 -4.98 22.24 44.30
CA LYS A 238 -5.41 23.42 43.52
C LYS A 238 -5.36 23.12 42.01
N GLY A 239 -6.52 23.00 41.38
CA GLY A 239 -6.66 22.79 39.92
C GLY A 239 -7.32 21.47 39.51
N PHE A 240 -7.47 20.49 40.42
CA PHE A 240 -8.12 19.22 40.11
C PHE A 240 -9.65 19.34 40.24
N LYS A 241 -10.33 19.58 39.10
CA LYS A 241 -11.79 19.41 38.97
C LYS A 241 -12.08 18.28 37.98
N LEU A 242 -12.87 17.31 38.41
CA LEU A 242 -13.44 16.28 37.54
C LEU A 242 -14.86 16.71 37.14
N SER A 243 -15.08 16.98 35.85
CA SER A 243 -16.43 17.17 35.29
C SER A 243 -16.95 15.84 34.72
N ALA A 244 -18.26 15.66 34.63
CA ALA A 244 -18.85 14.46 34.02
C ALA A 244 -18.37 14.21 32.58
N ALA A 245 -18.01 15.28 31.84
CA ALA A 245 -17.43 15.20 30.50
C ALA A 245 -15.95 14.73 30.46
N SER A 246 -15.26 14.70 31.61
CA SER A 246 -13.83 14.37 31.72
C SER A 246 -13.52 12.90 32.04
N TRP A 247 -14.54 12.03 32.12
CA TRP A 247 -14.36 10.63 32.52
C TRP A 247 -13.73 9.76 31.43
N PHE A 248 -13.91 10.13 30.17
CA PHE A 248 -13.18 9.58 29.05
C PHE A 248 -11.76 10.18 29.04
N GLY A 249 -10.76 9.38 29.45
CA GLY A 249 -9.37 9.85 29.64
C GLY A 249 -8.84 9.70 31.07
N ILE A 250 -9.60 9.09 31.98
CA ILE A 250 -9.13 8.72 33.31
C ILE A 250 -8.73 7.24 33.35
N TYR A 251 -7.49 6.97 33.75
CA TYR A 251 -6.93 5.63 33.91
C TYR A 251 -6.46 5.45 35.35
N PHE A 252 -6.97 4.41 36.00
CA PHE A 252 -6.64 4.06 37.37
C PHE A 252 -5.78 2.79 37.35
N VAL A 253 -4.57 2.83 37.91
CA VAL A 253 -3.58 1.77 37.77
C VAL A 253 -2.81 1.54 39.08
N GLU A 254 -2.58 0.28 39.40
CA GLU A 254 -1.69 -0.16 40.47
C GLU A 254 -0.31 -0.43 39.89
N ILE A 255 0.74 0.07 40.54
CA ILE A 255 2.14 -0.19 40.17
C ILE A 255 2.93 -0.52 41.43
N LYS A 256 3.36 -1.77 41.57
CA LYS A 256 4.22 -2.26 42.68
C LYS A 256 3.67 -1.92 44.08
N GLY A 257 2.36 -1.96 44.26
CA GLY A 257 1.67 -1.68 45.52
C GLY A 257 1.28 -0.22 45.73
N ASP A 258 1.71 0.67 44.84
CA ASP A 258 1.30 2.08 44.80
C ASP A 258 0.16 2.29 43.82
N ILE A 259 -0.64 3.32 44.09
CA ILE A 259 -1.86 3.61 43.35
C ILE A 259 -1.69 4.92 42.59
N PHE A 260 -1.92 4.86 41.28
CA PHE A 260 -1.77 5.98 40.39
C PHE A 260 -3.07 6.29 39.65
N LEU A 261 -3.29 7.58 39.44
CA LEU A 261 -4.34 8.13 38.61
C LEU A 261 -3.70 8.91 37.45
N LEU A 262 -4.00 8.50 36.24
CA LEU A 262 -3.54 9.15 35.02
C LEU A 262 -4.72 9.83 34.33
N LYS A 263 -4.59 11.11 34.02
CA LYS A 263 -5.61 11.94 33.38
C LYS A 263 -5.13 12.47 32.04
N THR A 264 -5.92 12.27 30.99
CA THR A 264 -5.70 12.82 29.66
C THR A 264 -6.87 13.72 29.27
N LEU A 265 -6.60 15.02 29.11
CA LEU A 265 -7.55 15.99 28.56
C LEU A 265 -7.16 16.25 27.10
N GLY A 266 -8.13 16.20 26.19
CA GLY A 266 -7.91 16.21 24.73
C GLY A 266 -6.85 17.21 24.24
N GLY A 267 -5.64 16.70 23.97
CA GLY A 267 -4.51 17.46 23.42
C GLY A 267 -3.46 17.94 24.43
N GLU A 268 -3.69 17.79 25.73
CA GLU A 268 -2.77 18.22 26.80
C GLU A 268 -1.87 17.08 27.30
N LYS A 269 -0.76 17.42 27.99
CA LYS A 269 0.16 16.46 28.63
C LYS A 269 -0.64 15.59 29.61
N PRO A 270 -0.48 14.24 29.59
CA PRO A 270 -1.07 13.38 30.61
C PRO A 270 -0.59 13.80 32.00
N GLN A 271 -1.54 14.07 32.91
CA GLN A 271 -1.23 14.38 34.30
C GLN A 271 -1.22 13.08 35.11
N LEU A 272 -0.20 12.93 35.94
CA LEU A 272 -0.01 11.76 36.77
C LEU A 272 -0.13 12.14 38.24
N PHE A 273 -0.95 11.40 38.98
CA PHE A 273 -1.11 11.56 40.42
C PHE A 273 -0.84 10.23 41.12
N GLN A 274 -0.07 10.25 42.21
CA GLN A 274 0.13 9.12 43.12
C GLN A 274 -0.71 9.34 44.38
N LEU A 275 -1.38 8.29 44.86
CA LEU A 275 -2.15 8.36 46.10
C LEU A 275 -1.21 8.22 47.31
N ASN A 276 -1.13 9.25 48.14
CA ASN A 276 -0.44 9.18 49.43
C ASN A 276 -1.43 8.72 50.53
N ARG A 277 -1.25 7.49 50.99
CA ARG A 277 -2.07 6.85 52.04
C ARG A 277 -1.69 7.35 53.44
N ASP A 278 -0.39 7.52 53.69
CA ASP A 278 0.14 7.89 55.01
C ASP A 278 -0.06 9.39 55.31
N GLY A 279 -0.12 10.21 54.27
CA GLY A 279 -0.34 11.67 54.31
C GLY A 279 -1.80 12.11 54.38
N GLY A 280 -2.72 11.23 54.78
CA GLY A 280 -4.14 11.59 54.94
C GLY A 280 -4.98 11.48 53.67
N TRP A 281 -4.68 10.52 52.78
CA TRP A 281 -5.43 10.21 51.56
C TRP A 281 -5.52 11.40 50.60
N ILE A 282 -4.37 11.79 50.05
CA ILE A 282 -4.24 12.91 49.10
C ILE A 282 -3.61 12.47 47.79
N TRP A 283 -4.00 13.12 46.69
CA TRP A 283 -3.37 12.96 45.38
C TRP A 283 -2.15 13.87 45.26
N GLU A 284 -0.97 13.30 45.07
CA GLU A 284 0.26 14.02 44.79
C GLU A 284 0.58 13.96 43.30
N GLU A 285 0.68 15.11 42.63
CA GLU A 285 1.10 15.15 41.23
C GLU A 285 2.57 14.71 41.09
N LYS A 286 2.86 13.88 40.09
CA LYS A 286 4.19 13.37 39.75
C LYS A 286 4.51 13.72 38.30
N ASP A 287 5.77 14.02 38.02
CA ASP A 287 6.20 14.37 36.66
C ASP A 287 6.32 13.17 35.71
N ARG A 288 6.68 11.99 36.25
CA ARG A 288 6.91 10.74 35.52
C ARG A 288 6.75 9.52 36.44
N PHE A 289 6.59 8.35 35.84
CA PHE A 289 6.77 7.05 36.52
C PHE A 289 8.26 6.67 36.59
N GLU A 290 8.60 5.57 37.26
CA GLU A 290 9.96 5.00 37.24
C GLU A 290 10.40 4.62 35.81
N GLU A 291 11.70 4.75 35.52
CA GLU A 291 12.28 4.40 34.21
C GLU A 291 12.15 2.89 33.90
N GLY A 292 11.85 2.57 32.64
CA GLY A 292 11.66 1.22 32.14
C GLY A 292 10.22 0.69 32.27
N LEU A 293 9.25 1.53 32.65
CA LEU A 293 7.84 1.16 32.78
C LEU A 293 7.01 1.55 31.55
N THR A 294 5.97 0.77 31.26
CA THR A 294 5.02 1.05 30.19
C THR A 294 3.60 0.76 30.65
N ILE A 295 2.69 1.68 30.38
CA ILE A 295 1.28 1.58 30.84
C ILE A 295 0.37 1.39 29.64
N PHE A 296 -0.55 0.46 29.78
CA PHE A 296 -1.62 0.19 28.84
C PHE A 296 -2.94 0.56 29.51
N GLY A 297 -3.60 1.60 28.99
CA GLY A 297 -4.85 2.12 29.53
C GLY A 297 -5.99 1.98 28.53
N ALA A 298 -7.01 1.21 28.88
CA ALA A 298 -8.26 1.09 28.14
C ALA A 298 -9.45 1.60 28.98
N SER A 299 -10.61 1.76 28.36
CA SER A 299 -11.81 2.24 29.06
C SER A 299 -12.25 1.31 30.21
N LEU A 300 -11.98 0.01 30.12
CA LEU A 300 -12.42 -0.99 31.08
C LEU A 300 -11.29 -1.60 31.92
N ALA A 301 -10.02 -1.41 31.55
CA ALA A 301 -8.89 -1.98 32.28
C ALA A 301 -7.61 -1.17 32.04
N SER A 302 -6.75 -1.12 33.05
CA SER A 302 -5.41 -0.52 32.96
C SER A 302 -4.39 -1.46 33.59
N GLU A 303 -3.21 -1.59 32.97
CA GLU A 303 -2.14 -2.47 33.45
C GLU A 303 -0.76 -1.90 33.08
N PHE A 304 0.27 -2.22 33.86
CA PHE A 304 1.65 -1.83 33.56
C PHE A 304 2.53 -3.06 33.24
N LYS A 305 3.61 -2.82 32.49
CA LYS A 305 4.69 -3.80 32.23
C LYS A 305 6.06 -3.12 32.41
N SER A 306 7.00 -3.87 32.96
CA SER A 306 8.39 -3.43 33.18
C SER A 306 9.42 -4.22 32.38
N ASP A 307 9.03 -5.36 31.79
CA ASP A 307 9.89 -6.31 31.10
C ASP A 307 9.70 -6.30 29.57
N LEU A 308 9.41 -5.12 29.01
CA LEU A 308 9.21 -4.96 27.57
C LEU A 308 10.53 -4.79 26.79
N PRO A 309 10.53 -5.07 25.46
CA PRO A 309 11.59 -4.67 24.56
C PRO A 309 11.85 -3.15 24.59
N ASN A 310 13.08 -2.71 24.31
CA ASN A 310 13.50 -1.30 24.45
C ASN A 310 12.67 -0.31 23.63
N ASP A 311 12.13 -0.73 22.49
CA ASP A 311 11.26 0.06 21.62
C ASP A 311 9.85 0.23 22.16
N MET A 312 9.46 -0.50 23.21
CA MET A 312 8.17 -0.37 23.87
C MET A 312 8.24 0.23 25.28
N LYS A 313 9.43 0.27 25.88
CA LYS A 313 9.66 0.88 27.21
C LYS A 313 9.34 2.37 27.20
N ASP A 314 9.01 2.88 28.38
CA ASP A 314 8.81 4.31 28.64
C ASP A 314 7.68 4.95 27.81
N LYS A 315 6.62 4.18 27.55
CA LYS A 315 5.44 4.60 26.79
C LYS A 315 4.13 4.51 27.59
N LEU A 316 3.17 5.34 27.22
CA LEU A 316 1.76 5.19 27.59
C LEU A 316 0.96 4.84 26.34
N PHE A 317 0.34 3.68 26.29
CA PHE A 317 -0.62 3.30 25.25
C PHE A 317 -2.03 3.49 25.80
N LEU A 318 -2.75 4.53 25.36
CA LEU A 318 -4.03 4.90 25.96
C LEU A 318 -5.16 4.97 24.92
N SER A 319 -6.25 4.26 25.18
CA SER A 319 -7.49 4.31 24.39
C SER A 319 -8.50 5.27 25.03
N HIS A 320 -8.90 6.32 24.30
CA HIS A 320 -9.75 7.41 24.82
C HIS A 320 -11.25 7.20 24.57
N SER A 321 -11.67 6.19 23.80
CA SER A 321 -13.09 5.94 23.50
C SER A 321 -13.33 4.54 22.92
N HIS A 322 -14.58 4.22 22.58
CA HIS A 322 -14.98 3.02 21.83
C HIS A 322 -14.47 2.99 20.35
N HIS A 323 -13.55 3.88 19.96
CA HIS A 323 -12.96 4.02 18.64
C HIS A 323 -11.47 3.54 18.63
N PRO A 324 -10.94 2.96 17.54
CA PRO A 324 -9.60 2.32 17.49
C PRO A 324 -8.38 3.26 17.59
N LYS A 325 -8.53 4.53 18.00
CA LYS A 325 -7.37 5.43 18.16
C LYS A 325 -6.69 5.12 19.51
N ILE A 326 -5.56 4.43 19.47
CA ILE A 326 -4.66 4.28 20.62
C ILE A 326 -3.60 5.37 20.52
N ASN A 327 -3.59 6.26 21.50
CA ASN A 327 -2.61 7.32 21.59
C ASN A 327 -1.36 6.77 22.30
N THR A 328 -0.20 6.85 21.64
CA THR A 328 1.10 6.53 22.26
C THR A 328 1.73 7.82 22.78
N TYR A 329 2.00 7.89 24.07
CA TYR A 329 2.74 9.00 24.70
C TYR A 329 4.11 8.51 25.13
N PHE A 330 5.10 9.41 25.14
CA PHE A 330 6.47 9.14 25.59
C PHE A 330 6.75 9.89 26.88
N PHE A 331 7.46 9.28 27.83
CA PHE A 331 7.94 10.00 29.01
C PHE A 331 9.12 10.92 28.63
N GLY A 332 9.04 12.20 28.99
CA GLY A 332 10.20 13.11 28.98
C GLY A 332 10.32 14.09 27.80
N GLU A 333 9.40 14.09 26.83
CA GLU A 333 9.39 15.12 25.77
C GLU A 333 8.42 16.26 26.08
N VAL A 334 8.92 17.50 25.99
CA VAL A 334 8.13 18.72 26.00
C VAL A 334 7.10 18.64 24.88
N TYR A 335 5.81 18.64 25.24
CA TYR A 335 4.70 18.76 24.30
C TYR A 335 4.80 20.11 23.56
N ARG A 336 5.44 20.12 22.39
CA ARG A 336 4.91 20.90 21.28
C ARG A 336 3.75 20.10 20.73
N SER A 337 2.54 20.59 20.94
CA SER A 337 1.36 20.18 20.18
C SER A 337 1.69 20.26 18.69
N ASN A 338 2.05 19.13 18.08
CA ASN A 338 2.08 18.90 16.64
C ASN A 338 2.38 17.42 16.45
N VAL A 339 1.35 16.59 16.26
CA VAL A 339 1.54 15.54 15.24
C VAL A 339 1.96 16.32 14.02
N ALA A 340 3.20 16.15 13.58
CA ALA A 340 3.69 16.90 12.44
C ALA A 340 2.77 16.56 11.26
N VAL A 341 1.98 17.52 10.84
CA VAL A 341 1.04 17.42 9.74
C VAL A 341 1.54 18.32 8.64
N TYR A 342 1.22 17.97 7.40
CA TYR A 342 1.49 18.87 6.28
C TYR A 342 0.60 20.11 6.41
N ASP A 343 1.21 21.30 6.34
CA ASP A 343 0.47 22.56 6.22
C ASP A 343 -0.28 22.54 4.88
N SER A 344 -1.55 22.17 4.96
CA SER A 344 -2.40 21.92 3.79
C SER A 344 -3.41 23.05 3.63
N PRO A 345 -3.70 23.48 2.40
CA PRO A 345 -4.73 24.48 2.14
C PRO A 345 -6.13 23.92 2.44
N GLU A 346 -7.13 24.79 2.44
CA GLU A 346 -8.51 24.39 2.71
C GLU A 346 -9.03 23.35 1.70
N GLY A 347 -9.73 22.34 2.23
CA GLY A 347 -10.26 21.22 1.47
C GLY A 347 -9.22 20.15 1.12
N VAL A 348 -7.95 20.32 1.50
CA VAL A 348 -6.90 19.32 1.24
C VAL A 348 -6.53 18.56 2.50
N GLU A 349 -6.58 17.23 2.41
CA GLU A 349 -6.19 16.32 3.48
C GLU A 349 -5.08 15.39 2.98
N VAL A 350 -3.89 15.44 3.61
CA VAL A 350 -2.79 14.52 3.30
C VAL A 350 -2.77 13.38 4.32
N ARG A 351 -3.12 12.18 3.87
CA ARG A 351 -3.17 10.91 4.62
C ARG A 351 -1.90 10.07 4.49
N GLY A 352 -0.87 10.57 3.82
CA GLY A 352 0.43 9.92 3.79
C GLY A 352 1.22 10.18 5.07
N ARG A 353 2.19 9.31 5.38
CA ARG A 353 3.08 9.50 6.54
C ARG A 353 3.75 10.87 6.47
N TYR A 354 3.72 11.63 7.56
CA TYR A 354 4.53 12.83 7.65
C TYR A 354 6.02 12.51 7.64
N ASP A 355 6.75 13.27 6.85
CA ASP A 355 8.21 13.24 6.79
C ASP A 355 8.72 14.66 6.54
N GLN A 356 9.74 15.09 7.29
CA GLN A 356 10.28 16.43 7.18
C GLN A 356 10.89 16.73 5.80
N VAL A 357 11.39 15.71 5.10
CA VAL A 357 11.88 15.84 3.73
C VAL A 357 10.70 16.01 2.77
N PHE A 358 9.64 15.23 2.95
CA PHE A 358 8.44 15.33 2.12
C PHE A 358 7.70 16.66 2.34
N ALA A 359 7.77 17.26 3.52
CA ALA A 359 7.18 18.57 3.80
C ALA A 359 7.78 19.70 2.95
N LYS A 360 8.98 19.50 2.40
CA LYS A 360 9.59 20.43 1.41
C LYS A 360 9.00 20.29 0.01
N ILE A 361 8.30 19.19 -0.27
CA ILE A 361 7.56 18.95 -1.51
C ILE A 361 6.08 19.28 -1.32
N LEU A 362 5.49 18.82 -0.23
CA LEU A 362 4.09 19.04 0.13
C LEU A 362 3.92 20.35 0.90
N THR A 363 4.42 21.44 0.31
CA THR A 363 4.22 22.79 0.84
C THR A 363 2.77 23.21 0.60
N ARG A 364 2.27 24.13 1.43
CA ARG A 364 0.92 24.68 1.31
C ARG A 364 0.59 25.17 -0.10
N ASP A 365 1.53 25.89 -0.73
CA ASP A 365 1.35 26.43 -2.08
C ASP A 365 1.39 25.35 -3.17
N ALA A 366 2.26 24.34 -3.03
CA ALA A 366 2.32 23.22 -3.97
C ALA A 366 1.03 22.40 -3.93
N LEU A 367 0.53 22.11 -2.72
CA LEU A 367 -0.76 21.47 -2.49
C LEU A 367 -1.92 22.33 -3.00
N GLY A 368 -1.83 23.66 -2.84
CA GLY A 368 -2.81 24.61 -3.36
C GLY A 368 -2.91 24.54 -4.87
N PHE A 369 -1.77 24.54 -5.57
CA PHE A 369 -1.72 24.40 -7.01
C PHE A 369 -2.31 23.06 -7.49
N VAL A 370 -1.95 21.93 -6.85
CA VAL A 370 -2.54 20.62 -7.17
C VAL A 370 -4.06 20.60 -6.93
N ALA A 371 -4.52 21.23 -5.85
CA ALA A 371 -5.95 21.34 -5.54
C ALA A 371 -6.71 22.17 -6.58
N GLU A 372 -6.13 23.27 -7.07
CA GLU A 372 -6.70 24.05 -8.17
C GLU A 372 -6.83 23.22 -9.45
N LEU A 373 -5.77 22.51 -9.85
CA LEU A 373 -5.82 21.62 -11.02
C LEU A 373 -6.91 20.56 -10.87
N GLN A 374 -6.99 19.90 -9.71
CA GLN A 374 -8.03 18.90 -9.44
C GLN A 374 -9.43 19.52 -9.55
N ARG A 375 -9.68 20.65 -8.89
CA ARG A 375 -11.00 21.29 -8.87
C ARG A 375 -11.46 21.73 -10.25
N GLU A 376 -10.54 22.26 -11.05
CA GLU A 376 -10.80 22.71 -12.42
C GLU A 376 -11.05 21.54 -13.37
N PHE A 377 -10.23 20.49 -13.32
CA PHE A 377 -10.24 19.45 -14.36
C PHE A 377 -10.95 18.14 -13.98
N ARG A 378 -11.28 17.88 -12.70
CA ARG A 378 -11.92 16.62 -12.28
C ARG A 378 -13.20 16.29 -13.04
N GLY A 379 -14.02 17.30 -13.37
CA GLY A 379 -15.25 17.12 -14.13
C GLY A 379 -14.99 16.64 -15.55
N HIS A 380 -14.00 17.23 -16.21
CA HIS A 380 -13.58 16.84 -17.55
C HIS A 380 -12.96 15.44 -17.58
N VAL A 381 -12.15 15.09 -16.58
CA VAL A 381 -11.56 13.75 -16.47
C VAL A 381 -12.63 12.70 -16.22
N ARG A 382 -13.58 12.95 -15.31
CA ARG A 382 -14.71 12.06 -15.05
C ARG A 382 -15.51 11.77 -16.32
N TYR A 383 -15.83 12.83 -17.07
CA TYR A 383 -16.51 12.70 -18.36
C TYR A 383 -15.69 11.90 -19.38
N ALA A 384 -14.38 12.13 -19.48
CA ALA A 384 -13.51 11.36 -20.37
C ALA A 384 -13.47 9.87 -20.01
N MET A 385 -13.41 9.52 -18.72
CA MET A 385 -13.45 8.14 -18.25
C MET A 385 -14.81 7.47 -18.53
N GLU A 386 -15.92 8.20 -18.40
CA GLU A 386 -17.25 7.71 -18.81
C GLU A 386 -17.33 7.44 -20.31
N CYS A 387 -16.71 8.30 -21.12
CA CYS A 387 -16.65 8.11 -22.57
C CYS A 387 -15.82 6.87 -22.97
N ARG A 388 -14.74 6.55 -22.24
CA ARG A 388 -14.01 5.29 -22.41
C ARG A 388 -14.92 4.08 -22.14
N ARG A 389 -15.70 4.12 -21.05
CA ARG A 389 -16.66 3.05 -20.73
C ARG A 389 -17.72 2.88 -21.81
N GLU A 390 -18.24 3.98 -22.35
CA GLU A 390 -19.20 3.94 -23.45
C GLU A 390 -18.58 3.36 -24.73
N ALA A 391 -17.39 3.80 -25.11
CA ALA A 391 -16.66 3.21 -26.22
C ALA A 391 -16.46 1.70 -26.02
N LYS A 392 -16.10 1.27 -24.81
CA LYS A 392 -15.97 -0.15 -24.47
C LYS A 392 -17.27 -0.92 -24.64
N ARG A 393 -18.42 -0.40 -24.20
CA ARG A 393 -19.73 -1.05 -24.42
C ARG A 393 -20.04 -1.23 -25.89
N ARG A 394 -19.75 -0.21 -26.72
CA ARG A 394 -19.90 -0.30 -28.17
C ARG A 394 -19.00 -1.38 -28.77
N TYR A 395 -17.73 -1.43 -28.37
CA TYR A 395 -16.81 -2.48 -28.84
C TYR A 395 -17.27 -3.87 -28.41
N ASN A 396 -17.73 -4.02 -27.16
CA ASN A 396 -18.25 -5.29 -26.66
C ASN A 396 -19.52 -5.75 -27.40
N SER A 397 -20.26 -4.82 -28.04
CA SER A 397 -21.46 -5.10 -28.83
C SER A 397 -21.17 -5.32 -30.32
N GLY A 398 -19.92 -5.56 -30.69
CA GLY A 398 -19.49 -5.83 -32.07
C GLY A 398 -18.91 -4.62 -32.81
N GLY A 399 -18.93 -3.42 -32.22
CA GLY A 399 -18.26 -2.26 -32.79
C GLY A 399 -16.74 -2.39 -32.80
N VAL A 400 -16.07 -1.60 -33.64
CA VAL A 400 -14.60 -1.50 -33.69
C VAL A 400 -14.16 -0.04 -33.69
N PRO A 401 -12.94 0.30 -33.21
CA PRO A 401 -12.39 1.65 -33.38
C PRO A 401 -12.18 1.99 -34.87
N SER A 402 -12.37 3.26 -35.23
CA SER A 402 -12.29 3.77 -36.60
C SER A 402 -11.89 5.25 -36.59
N PHE A 403 -11.48 5.78 -37.75
CA PHE A 403 -11.22 7.21 -37.94
C PHE A 403 -12.54 7.98 -37.97
N ASP A 404 -12.71 8.93 -37.05
CA ASP A 404 -13.94 9.73 -36.99
C ASP A 404 -14.10 10.61 -38.25
N PRO A 405 -15.19 10.45 -39.04
CA PRO A 405 -15.42 11.28 -40.23
C PRO A 405 -15.59 12.77 -39.89
N SER A 406 -16.11 13.09 -38.70
CA SER A 406 -16.37 14.48 -38.27
C SER A 406 -15.08 15.29 -38.08
N THR A 407 -13.95 14.63 -37.79
CA THR A 407 -12.63 15.26 -37.63
C THR A 407 -11.75 15.15 -38.87
N LYS A 408 -12.29 14.72 -40.02
CA LYS A 408 -11.52 14.59 -41.27
C LYS A 408 -10.79 15.86 -41.67
N PHE A 409 -11.38 17.03 -41.44
CA PHE A 409 -10.75 18.33 -41.72
C PHE A 409 -9.44 18.55 -40.95
N ILE A 410 -9.30 17.96 -39.75
CA ILE A 410 -8.05 17.99 -38.97
C ILE A 410 -6.98 17.13 -39.67
N ARG A 411 -7.34 15.92 -40.11
CA ARG A 411 -6.39 14.99 -40.75
C ARG A 411 -5.90 15.50 -42.10
N ASP A 412 -6.80 16.08 -42.88
CA ASP A 412 -6.49 16.56 -44.22
C ASP A 412 -5.86 17.94 -44.21
N GLY A 413 -6.23 18.82 -43.27
CA GLY A 413 -5.79 20.21 -43.23
C GLY A 413 -4.27 20.39 -43.07
N ASP A 414 -3.79 21.53 -43.60
CA ASP A 414 -2.40 21.94 -43.58
C ASP A 414 -2.07 22.72 -42.29
N TRP A 415 -1.63 21.97 -41.28
CA TRP A 415 -1.16 22.52 -40.00
C TRP A 415 -0.01 21.69 -39.45
N VAL A 416 0.80 22.32 -38.61
CA VAL A 416 1.93 21.72 -37.89
C VAL A 416 1.85 22.09 -36.41
N CYS A 417 2.48 21.30 -35.56
CA CYS A 417 2.69 21.66 -34.16
C CYS A 417 3.75 22.76 -34.03
N ALA A 418 3.86 23.33 -32.84
CA ALA A 418 4.96 24.20 -32.46
C ALA A 418 6.31 23.50 -32.70
N SER A 419 7.32 24.29 -33.10
CA SER A 419 8.64 23.75 -33.40
C SER A 419 9.25 23.06 -32.18
N VAL A 420 9.83 21.88 -32.42
CA VAL A 420 10.62 21.15 -31.44
C VAL A 420 11.72 22.06 -30.85
N PRO A 421 11.84 22.16 -29.52
CA PRO A 421 12.89 22.96 -28.90
C PRO A 421 14.30 22.46 -29.27
N PRO A 422 15.27 23.35 -29.53
CA PRO A 422 16.63 22.94 -29.91
C PRO A 422 17.28 21.94 -28.95
N ALA A 423 17.00 22.06 -27.64
CA ALA A 423 17.58 21.19 -26.62
C ALA A 423 17.19 19.72 -26.70
N VAL A 424 16.05 19.44 -27.33
CA VAL A 424 15.50 18.09 -27.52
C VAL A 424 15.31 17.81 -29.00
N ALA A 425 16.02 18.52 -29.88
CA ALA A 425 15.98 18.24 -31.32
C ALA A 425 16.57 16.87 -31.63
N ASP A 426 17.65 16.48 -30.91
CA ASP A 426 18.29 15.17 -31.00
C ASP A 426 17.83 14.27 -29.85
N ARG A 427 16.99 13.28 -30.16
CA ARG A 427 16.42 12.31 -29.21
C ARG A 427 16.73 10.87 -29.60
N ARG A 428 17.82 10.65 -30.36
CA ARG A 428 18.09 9.36 -31.02
C ARG A 428 18.07 8.14 -30.10
N VAL A 429 18.45 8.31 -28.82
CA VAL A 429 18.29 7.28 -27.79
C VAL A 429 17.81 7.92 -26.50
N GLU A 430 16.74 7.38 -25.94
CA GLU A 430 16.24 7.73 -24.61
C GLU A 430 16.32 6.50 -23.70
N ILE A 431 16.69 6.73 -22.44
CA ILE A 431 16.64 5.70 -21.40
C ILE A 431 15.39 5.92 -20.55
N THR A 432 14.72 4.84 -20.16
CA THR A 432 13.60 4.89 -19.22
C THR A 432 13.99 4.27 -17.88
N GLY A 433 13.37 4.71 -16.79
CA GLY A 433 13.62 4.10 -15.49
C GLY A 433 12.88 4.76 -14.33
N PRO A 434 12.85 4.09 -13.17
CA PRO A 434 12.13 4.56 -12.01
C PRO A 434 12.76 5.82 -11.41
N VAL A 435 11.98 6.54 -10.63
CA VAL A 435 12.40 7.74 -9.86
C VAL A 435 13.22 7.42 -8.59
N GLU A 436 13.89 6.27 -8.55
CA GLU A 436 14.83 5.92 -7.48
C GLU A 436 16.13 6.72 -7.64
N ARG A 437 16.68 7.18 -6.51
CA ARG A 437 17.76 8.18 -6.48
C ARG A 437 19.02 7.73 -7.22
N LYS A 438 19.49 6.50 -7.00
CA LYS A 438 20.67 5.97 -7.70
C LYS A 438 20.37 5.74 -9.18
N MET A 439 19.17 5.25 -9.51
CA MET A 439 18.74 5.01 -10.89
C MET A 439 18.66 6.31 -11.70
N ILE A 440 18.13 7.39 -11.14
CA ILE A 440 18.10 8.73 -11.77
C ILE A 440 19.52 9.18 -12.15
N ILE A 441 20.48 9.08 -11.21
CA ILE A 441 21.88 9.47 -11.48
C ILE A 441 22.47 8.64 -12.61
N ASN A 442 22.30 7.32 -12.57
CA ASN A 442 22.83 6.42 -13.59
C ASN A 442 22.20 6.68 -14.97
N ALA A 443 20.90 6.95 -15.02
CA ALA A 443 20.18 7.22 -16.26
C ALA A 443 20.60 8.55 -16.88
N LEU A 444 20.70 9.62 -16.07
CA LEU A 444 21.20 10.93 -16.52
C LEU A 444 22.64 10.86 -17.02
N ASN A 445 23.48 10.01 -16.42
CA ASN A 445 24.87 9.82 -16.81
C ASN A 445 25.09 8.73 -17.88
N SER A 446 24.02 8.12 -18.42
CA SER A 446 24.12 6.93 -19.28
C SER A 446 24.68 7.20 -20.69
N GLY A 447 24.76 8.47 -21.10
CA GLY A 447 25.07 8.86 -22.48
C GLY A 447 23.85 8.89 -23.41
N ALA A 448 22.65 8.57 -22.91
CA ALA A 448 21.40 8.81 -23.62
C ALA A 448 21.18 10.32 -23.87
N LYS A 449 20.38 10.66 -24.88
CA LYS A 449 19.99 12.05 -25.13
C LYS A 449 18.91 12.52 -24.17
N VAL A 450 18.02 11.61 -23.79
CA VAL A 450 16.90 11.85 -22.88
C VAL A 450 16.85 10.73 -21.82
N PHE A 451 16.48 11.10 -20.60
CA PHE A 451 16.06 10.17 -19.56
C PHE A 451 14.59 10.45 -19.24
N MET A 452 13.73 9.44 -19.43
CA MET A 452 12.34 9.46 -18.96
C MET A 452 12.30 8.90 -17.53
N ALA A 453 12.16 9.79 -16.56
CA ALA A 453 11.91 9.45 -15.17
C ALA A 453 10.45 9.10 -14.96
N ASP A 454 10.21 7.91 -14.41
CA ASP A 454 8.91 7.28 -14.49
C ASP A 454 8.20 7.17 -13.13
N PHE A 455 7.02 7.78 -13.03
CA PHE A 455 6.06 7.60 -11.93
C PHE A 455 4.96 6.58 -12.26
N GLU A 456 4.97 6.03 -13.47
CA GLU A 456 3.93 5.15 -13.98
C GLU A 456 4.36 3.69 -13.95
N ASP A 457 4.43 2.97 -15.08
CA ASP A 457 4.55 1.51 -15.12
C ASP A 457 5.83 0.93 -14.51
N ALA A 458 6.94 1.67 -14.51
CA ALA A 458 8.18 1.25 -13.86
C ALA A 458 8.21 1.56 -12.36
N LEU A 459 7.13 2.10 -11.78
CA LEU A 459 7.01 2.45 -10.37
C LEU A 459 5.88 1.66 -9.68
N SER A 460 6.16 1.17 -8.47
CA SER A 460 5.10 0.84 -7.53
C SER A 460 4.74 2.11 -6.76
N PRO A 461 3.53 2.68 -6.93
CA PRO A 461 3.18 4.03 -6.49
C PRO A 461 2.84 4.10 -4.99
N SER A 462 3.67 3.51 -4.13
CA SER A 462 3.57 3.73 -2.69
C SER A 462 3.83 5.21 -2.36
N TRP A 463 3.27 5.68 -1.23
CA TRP A 463 3.48 7.05 -0.77
C TRP A 463 4.97 7.43 -0.72
N GLU A 464 5.79 6.52 -0.19
CA GLU A 464 7.24 6.70 -0.07
C GLU A 464 7.90 6.83 -1.43
N ASN A 465 7.53 6.00 -2.41
CA ASN A 465 8.14 6.00 -3.73
C ASN A 465 7.79 7.29 -4.49
N LEU A 466 6.52 7.70 -4.43
CA LEU A 466 6.05 8.93 -5.07
C LEU A 466 6.74 10.16 -4.46
N MET A 467 6.72 10.30 -3.14
CA MET A 467 7.30 11.48 -2.49
C MET A 467 8.83 11.50 -2.59
N LYS A 468 9.52 10.37 -2.42
CA LYS A 468 10.97 10.30 -2.67
C LYS A 468 11.29 10.61 -4.13
N GLY A 469 10.47 10.17 -5.07
CA GLY A 469 10.63 10.49 -6.48
C GLY A 469 10.61 12.00 -6.73
N GLN A 470 9.64 12.71 -6.17
CA GLN A 470 9.57 14.18 -6.27
C GLN A 470 10.79 14.87 -5.64
N VAL A 471 11.24 14.41 -4.46
CA VAL A 471 12.49 14.90 -3.83
C VAL A 471 13.69 14.67 -4.75
N ASN A 472 13.84 13.47 -5.29
CA ASN A 472 14.97 13.12 -6.14
C ASN A 472 14.99 13.93 -7.44
N LEU A 473 13.83 14.16 -8.07
CA LEU A 473 13.75 14.95 -9.30
C LEU A 473 14.05 16.42 -9.05
N LYS A 474 13.59 16.98 -7.92
CA LYS A 474 13.97 18.33 -7.51
C LYS A 474 15.49 18.46 -7.35
N ASP A 475 16.11 17.54 -6.61
CA ASP A 475 17.57 17.54 -6.43
C ASP A 475 18.32 17.34 -7.76
N ALA A 476 17.76 16.56 -8.71
CA ALA A 476 18.35 16.34 -10.02
C ALA A 476 18.32 17.60 -10.89
N VAL A 477 17.20 18.33 -10.90
CA VAL A 477 17.06 19.61 -11.60
C VAL A 477 17.96 20.69 -10.98
N ASP A 478 18.12 20.67 -9.65
CA ASP A 478 19.04 21.55 -8.93
C ASP A 478 20.52 21.19 -9.13
N GLY A 479 20.82 20.02 -9.71
CA GLY A 479 22.19 19.51 -9.89
C GLY A 479 22.85 19.02 -8.60
N SER A 480 22.09 18.90 -7.50
CA SER A 480 22.57 18.57 -6.16
C SER A 480 22.40 17.09 -5.80
N ILE A 481 21.69 16.32 -6.62
CA ILE A 481 21.43 14.89 -6.38
C ILE A 481 22.74 14.10 -6.24
N SER A 482 22.80 13.30 -5.17
CA SER A 482 23.92 12.39 -4.91
C SER A 482 23.46 11.17 -4.14
N PHE A 483 24.16 10.05 -4.31
CA PHE A 483 23.88 8.79 -3.63
C PHE A 483 25.16 8.13 -3.14
N HIS A 484 25.22 7.75 -1.87
CA HIS A 484 26.34 6.99 -1.30
C HIS A 484 25.95 5.52 -1.12
N ASP A 485 26.50 4.66 -1.98
CA ASP A 485 26.41 3.21 -1.86
C ASP A 485 27.37 2.76 -0.74
N LYS A 486 26.86 2.69 0.49
CA LYS A 486 27.65 2.31 1.68
C LYS A 486 28.28 0.92 1.54
N ALA A 487 27.60 -0.02 0.89
CA ALA A 487 28.08 -1.39 0.72
C ALA A 487 29.31 -1.46 -0.19
N ARG A 488 29.37 -0.63 -1.23
CA ARG A 488 30.54 -0.53 -2.14
C ARG A 488 31.47 0.63 -1.82
N ASN A 489 31.18 1.40 -0.78
CA ASN A 489 31.80 2.68 -0.46
C ASN A 489 31.99 3.60 -1.69
N ARG A 490 30.94 3.77 -2.50
CA ARG A 490 31.00 4.56 -3.74
C ARG A 490 29.96 5.68 -3.72
N VAL A 491 30.38 6.89 -4.08
CA VAL A 491 29.51 8.06 -4.25
C VAL A 491 29.17 8.24 -5.72
N TYR A 492 27.89 8.44 -6.02
CA TYR A 492 27.36 8.72 -7.35
C TYR A 492 26.86 10.17 -7.36
N LYS A 493 27.23 10.91 -8.41
CA LYS A 493 26.85 12.31 -8.68
C LYS A 493 26.62 12.48 -10.18
N LEU A 494 25.96 13.57 -10.57
CA LEU A 494 25.81 13.92 -11.98
C LEU A 494 27.16 14.29 -12.62
N ASN A 495 27.32 13.93 -13.89
CA ASN A 495 28.40 14.41 -14.74
C ASN A 495 28.13 15.84 -15.21
N ASP A 496 29.13 16.49 -15.81
CA ASP A 496 28.97 17.83 -16.39
C ASP A 496 27.98 17.85 -17.57
N GLN A 497 27.92 16.74 -18.31
CA GLN A 497 26.95 16.53 -19.39
C GLN A 497 26.03 15.37 -19.04
N THR A 498 24.73 15.66 -19.01
CA THR A 498 23.67 14.72 -18.67
C THR A 498 22.59 14.67 -19.75
N ALA A 499 21.84 13.57 -19.78
CA ALA A 499 20.64 13.44 -20.60
C ALA A 499 19.58 14.49 -20.20
N LYS A 500 18.73 14.90 -21.14
CA LYS A 500 17.58 15.76 -20.84
C LYS A 500 16.52 14.98 -20.07
N LEU A 501 16.04 15.56 -18.98
CA LEU A 501 15.03 14.94 -18.13
C LEU A 501 13.62 15.13 -18.71
N PHE A 502 12.91 14.03 -18.91
CA PHE A 502 11.47 13.98 -19.17
C PHE A 502 10.81 13.27 -18.00
N VAL A 503 9.61 13.68 -17.61
CA VAL A 503 8.84 13.03 -16.55
C VAL A 503 7.60 12.36 -17.13
N ARG A 504 7.40 11.08 -16.81
CA ARG A 504 6.15 10.35 -17.11
C ARG A 504 5.31 10.29 -15.83
N PRO A 505 4.25 11.12 -15.69
CA PRO A 505 3.29 10.98 -14.61
C PRO A 505 2.43 9.73 -14.82
N ARG A 506 1.71 9.31 -13.77
CA ARG A 506 0.68 8.26 -13.86
C ARG A 506 -0.36 8.57 -14.96
N GLY A 507 -1.08 7.56 -15.44
CA GLY A 507 -2.22 7.75 -16.36
C GLY A 507 -3.48 8.29 -15.66
N TRP A 508 -4.44 8.81 -16.45
CA TRP A 508 -5.69 9.41 -15.96
C TRP A 508 -6.55 8.52 -15.04
N HIS A 509 -6.38 7.20 -15.13
CA HIS A 509 -7.17 6.21 -14.38
C HIS A 509 -6.67 5.99 -12.94
N LEU A 510 -5.44 6.37 -12.62
CA LEU A 510 -4.84 6.09 -11.32
C LEU A 510 -5.14 7.19 -10.30
N PRO A 511 -5.66 6.84 -9.11
CA PRO A 511 -5.83 7.79 -8.01
C PRO A 511 -4.54 7.99 -7.22
N GLU A 512 -4.47 9.10 -6.49
CA GLU A 512 -3.57 9.30 -5.36
C GLU A 512 -4.38 9.24 -4.06
N ALA A 513 -4.40 8.07 -3.42
CA ALA A 513 -5.25 7.84 -2.25
C ALA A 513 -4.77 8.59 -0.99
N HIS A 514 -3.51 9.03 -0.96
CA HIS A 514 -2.94 9.72 0.20
C HIS A 514 -3.20 11.23 0.20
N ILE A 515 -3.76 11.80 -0.86
CA ILE A 515 -4.15 13.21 -0.92
C ILE A 515 -5.62 13.27 -1.27
N LEU A 516 -6.46 13.71 -0.33
CA LEU A 516 -7.85 14.03 -0.61
C LEU A 516 -8.01 15.52 -0.89
N ILE A 517 -8.81 15.84 -1.90
CA ILE A 517 -9.20 17.20 -2.26
C ILE A 517 -10.73 17.22 -2.27
N ASP A 518 -11.30 17.99 -1.35
CA ASP A 518 -12.72 18.11 -1.09
C ASP A 518 -13.38 16.74 -0.81
N GLY A 519 -12.66 15.87 -0.09
CA GLY A 519 -13.11 14.53 0.34
C GLY A 519 -12.92 13.41 -0.68
N GLU A 520 -12.48 13.71 -1.91
CA GLU A 520 -12.21 12.70 -2.95
C GLU A 520 -10.68 12.51 -3.15
N PRO A 521 -10.20 11.28 -3.44
CA PRO A 521 -8.81 11.08 -3.84
C PRO A 521 -8.41 11.95 -5.03
N ALA A 522 -7.23 12.55 -4.95
CA ALA A 522 -6.67 13.33 -6.05
C ALA A 522 -6.41 12.43 -7.28
N ILE A 523 -6.48 13.01 -8.48
CA ILE A 523 -6.10 12.30 -9.71
C ILE A 523 -4.58 12.21 -9.74
N GLY A 524 -4.04 10.98 -9.79
CA GLY A 524 -2.61 10.72 -9.57
C GLY A 524 -1.70 11.51 -10.50
N CYS A 525 -2.07 11.61 -11.78
CA CYS A 525 -1.28 12.34 -12.76
C CYS A 525 -1.23 13.85 -12.52
N LEU A 526 -2.26 14.44 -11.91
CA LEU A 526 -2.28 15.86 -11.54
C LEU A 526 -1.38 16.12 -10.32
N VAL A 527 -1.26 15.15 -9.41
CA VAL A 527 -0.29 15.19 -8.31
C VAL A 527 1.14 15.09 -8.84
N ASP A 528 1.41 14.10 -9.69
CA ASP A 528 2.75 13.85 -10.23
C ASP A 528 3.26 15.03 -11.06
N PHE A 529 2.44 15.49 -12.01
CA PHE A 529 2.71 16.68 -12.84
C PHE A 529 2.79 17.93 -11.97
N GLY A 530 1.79 18.16 -11.11
CA GLY A 530 1.64 19.39 -10.36
C GLY A 530 2.80 19.63 -9.41
N LEU A 531 3.22 18.61 -8.65
CA LEU A 531 4.37 18.70 -7.74
C LEU A 531 5.68 18.88 -8.52
N TYR A 532 5.91 18.09 -9.58
CA TYR A 532 7.14 18.22 -10.36
C TYR A 532 7.23 19.60 -11.01
N PHE A 533 6.17 20.06 -11.66
CA PHE A 533 6.15 21.38 -12.29
C PHE A 533 6.35 22.50 -11.26
N PHE A 534 5.59 22.48 -10.16
CA PHE A 534 5.63 23.51 -9.12
C PHE A 534 7.03 23.70 -8.52
N HIS A 535 7.74 22.61 -8.24
CA HIS A 535 9.07 22.71 -7.62
C HIS A 535 10.18 23.09 -8.59
N ASN A 536 9.97 22.97 -9.90
CA ASN A 536 11.03 23.09 -10.90
C ASN A 536 10.82 24.24 -11.90
N PHE A 537 9.62 24.84 -11.99
CA PHE A 537 9.33 25.89 -12.99
C PHE A 537 10.24 27.12 -12.87
N ALA A 538 10.63 27.50 -11.65
CA ALA A 538 11.49 28.67 -11.43
C ALA A 538 12.86 28.49 -12.11
N LYS A 539 13.43 27.28 -12.04
CA LYS A 539 14.70 26.96 -12.70
C LYS A 539 14.54 27.02 -14.22
N PHE A 540 13.44 26.47 -14.75
CA PHE A 540 13.14 26.54 -16.19
C PHE A 540 13.02 27.98 -16.67
N ARG A 541 12.29 28.81 -15.92
CA ARG A 541 12.12 30.25 -16.20
C ARG A 541 13.44 31.01 -16.15
N GLN A 542 14.32 30.75 -15.19
CA GLN A 542 15.64 31.39 -15.11
C GLN A 542 16.49 31.14 -16.35
N THR A 543 16.41 29.93 -16.92
CA THR A 543 17.17 29.59 -18.14
C THR A 543 16.51 30.09 -19.42
N GLN A 544 15.34 30.74 -19.37
CA GLN A 544 14.57 31.23 -20.53
C GLN A 544 14.41 30.18 -21.64
N GLY A 545 14.33 28.90 -21.29
CA GLY A 545 14.24 27.83 -22.28
C GLY A 545 15.52 27.62 -23.12
N SER A 546 16.67 28.19 -22.75
CA SER A 546 17.99 28.11 -23.45
C SER A 546 18.58 26.69 -23.53
N GLY A 547 17.77 25.66 -23.29
CA GLY A 547 18.16 24.27 -23.38
C GLY A 547 17.44 23.33 -22.42
N PHE A 548 16.50 23.82 -21.62
CA PHE A 548 15.74 23.03 -20.65
C PHE A 548 14.31 23.56 -20.61
N GLY A 549 13.34 22.65 -20.69
CA GLY A 549 11.92 22.95 -20.51
C GLY A 549 11.30 21.87 -19.62
N PRO A 550 10.14 22.13 -19.02
CA PRO A 550 9.35 21.08 -18.39
C PRO A 550 8.87 20.10 -19.48
N PHE A 551 9.57 18.96 -19.59
CA PHE A 551 9.32 17.94 -20.58
C PHE A 551 8.58 16.75 -19.98
N PHE A 552 7.53 16.28 -20.66
CA PHE A 552 6.69 15.19 -20.18
C PHE A 552 6.51 14.07 -21.21
N TYR A 553 6.22 12.89 -20.69
CA TYR A 553 5.68 11.77 -21.44
C TYR A 553 4.26 11.48 -20.94
N LEU A 554 3.27 11.37 -21.82
CA LEU A 554 1.86 11.21 -21.44
C LEU A 554 1.35 9.81 -21.80
N PRO A 555 1.09 8.94 -20.80
CA PRO A 555 0.77 7.54 -21.03
C PRO A 555 -0.72 7.27 -21.25
N LYS A 556 -1.01 6.13 -21.89
CA LYS A 556 -2.29 5.41 -21.87
C LYS A 556 -3.54 6.23 -22.20
N MET A 557 -3.42 7.29 -23.00
CA MET A 557 -4.58 8.00 -23.52
C MET A 557 -5.31 7.14 -24.57
N GLU A 558 -6.64 7.19 -24.58
CA GLU A 558 -7.46 6.47 -25.57
C GLU A 558 -8.09 7.40 -26.61
N HIS A 559 -8.27 8.68 -26.28
CA HIS A 559 -8.99 9.62 -27.15
C HIS A 559 -8.37 11.02 -27.10
N SER A 560 -8.50 11.79 -28.19
CA SER A 560 -7.99 13.16 -28.31
C SER A 560 -8.55 14.13 -27.27
N ARG A 561 -9.76 13.90 -26.77
CA ARG A 561 -10.35 14.68 -25.65
C ARG A 561 -9.49 14.67 -24.39
N GLU A 562 -8.73 13.60 -24.15
CA GLU A 562 -7.82 13.52 -23.01
C GLU A 562 -6.55 14.34 -23.24
N ALA A 563 -6.09 14.40 -24.49
CA ALA A 563 -5.02 15.31 -24.91
C ALA A 563 -5.45 16.78 -24.73
N LYS A 564 -6.73 17.09 -24.99
CA LYS A 564 -7.30 18.41 -24.71
C LYS A 564 -7.30 18.77 -23.22
N ILE A 565 -7.60 17.81 -22.35
CA ILE A 565 -7.50 18.02 -20.89
C ILE A 565 -6.06 18.34 -20.51
N TRP A 566 -5.08 17.56 -21.00
CA TRP A 566 -3.65 17.84 -20.78
C TRP A 566 -3.24 19.23 -21.28
N ASN A 567 -3.66 19.63 -22.49
CA ASN A 567 -3.38 20.96 -23.01
C ASN A 567 -3.90 22.05 -22.07
N SER A 568 -5.10 21.89 -21.52
CA SER A 568 -5.71 22.84 -20.59
C SER A 568 -4.96 22.90 -19.25
N VAL A 569 -4.50 21.75 -18.76
CA VAL A 569 -3.63 21.65 -17.57
C VAL A 569 -2.32 22.39 -17.79
N PHE A 570 -1.69 22.23 -18.97
CA PHE A 570 -0.46 22.93 -19.31
C PHE A 570 -0.66 24.44 -19.39
N GLU A 571 -1.70 24.91 -20.09
CA GLU A 571 -2.02 26.34 -20.18
C GLU A 571 -2.27 26.96 -18.79
N ARG A 572 -2.95 26.24 -17.89
CA ARG A 572 -3.15 26.67 -16.50
C ARG A 572 -1.81 26.78 -15.75
N ALA A 573 -0.93 25.79 -15.91
CA ALA A 573 0.38 25.76 -15.27
C ALA A 573 1.32 26.86 -15.80
N GLU A 574 1.36 27.09 -17.10
CA GLU A 574 2.15 28.15 -17.73
C GLU A 574 1.69 29.54 -17.28
N LYS A 575 0.37 29.75 -17.23
CA LYS A 575 -0.23 30.98 -16.70
C LYS A 575 0.16 31.22 -15.25
N MET A 576 0.14 30.18 -14.40
CA MET A 576 0.57 30.28 -13.00
C MET A 576 2.06 30.65 -12.89
N ALA A 577 2.92 30.01 -13.68
CA ALA A 577 4.36 30.26 -13.66
C ALA A 577 4.78 31.59 -14.32
N GLY A 578 3.88 32.22 -15.09
CA GLY A 578 4.19 33.40 -15.89
C GLY A 578 5.21 33.11 -16.98
N ILE A 579 5.09 31.96 -17.64
CA ILE A 579 5.92 31.53 -18.78
C ILE A 579 5.08 31.53 -20.07
N GLU A 580 5.76 31.59 -21.21
CA GLU A 580 5.08 31.65 -22.52
C GLU A 580 4.30 30.37 -22.81
N ARG A 581 3.17 30.51 -23.53
CA ARG A 581 2.38 29.36 -23.98
C ARG A 581 3.22 28.42 -24.83
N GLY A 582 3.17 27.13 -24.56
CA GLY A 582 4.03 26.15 -25.23
C GLY A 582 5.46 26.11 -24.68
N SER A 583 5.68 26.57 -23.45
CA SER A 583 6.90 26.28 -22.71
C SER A 583 6.95 24.82 -22.24
N ILE A 584 5.79 24.28 -21.84
CA ILE A 584 5.63 22.86 -21.55
C ILE A 584 5.63 22.07 -22.87
N ARG A 585 6.37 20.96 -22.88
CA ARG A 585 6.53 20.10 -24.06
C ARG A 585 6.28 18.65 -23.68
N ALA A 586 5.44 17.95 -24.43
CA ALA A 586 4.99 16.60 -24.09
C ALA A 586 5.08 15.65 -25.29
N THR A 587 5.59 14.44 -25.07
CA THR A 587 5.50 13.33 -26.02
C THR A 587 4.37 12.39 -25.58
N VAL A 588 3.46 12.04 -26.48
CA VAL A 588 2.34 11.14 -26.16
C VAL A 588 2.68 9.71 -26.56
N LEU A 589 2.46 8.75 -25.66
CA LEU A 589 2.56 7.34 -26.00
C LEU A 589 1.28 6.91 -26.70
N ILE A 590 1.36 6.51 -27.97
CA ILE A 590 0.22 5.93 -28.70
C ILE A 590 0.20 4.44 -28.40
N GLU A 591 -0.05 4.10 -27.15
CA GLU A 591 0.04 2.73 -26.65
C GLU A 591 -1.34 2.13 -26.33
N THR A 592 -2.39 2.71 -26.91
CA THR A 592 -3.73 2.14 -26.86
C THR A 592 -4.28 1.98 -28.28
N LEU A 593 -5.05 0.92 -28.50
CA LEU A 593 -5.65 0.67 -29.80
C LEU A 593 -6.60 1.81 -30.23
N PRO A 594 -7.45 2.40 -29.37
CA PRO A 594 -8.29 3.53 -29.79
C PRO A 594 -7.49 4.79 -30.19
N ALA A 595 -6.31 5.02 -29.62
CA ALA A 595 -5.52 6.22 -29.89
C ALA A 595 -4.86 6.22 -31.28
N VAL A 596 -4.58 5.06 -31.88
CA VAL A 596 -3.99 5.01 -33.23
C VAL A 596 -4.88 5.66 -34.28
N PHE A 597 -6.21 5.61 -34.09
CA PHE A 597 -7.21 6.22 -34.97
C PHE A 597 -7.38 7.73 -34.73
N GLN A 598 -6.69 8.29 -33.74
CA GLN A 598 -6.85 9.69 -33.31
C GLN A 598 -5.49 10.41 -33.20
N MET A 599 -4.42 9.90 -33.80
CA MET A 599 -3.08 10.48 -33.68
C MET A 599 -3.01 11.94 -34.16
N ASN A 600 -3.71 12.28 -35.25
CA ASN A 600 -3.76 13.65 -35.75
C ASN A 600 -4.53 14.57 -34.79
N GLU A 601 -5.65 14.10 -34.27
CA GLU A 601 -6.51 14.83 -33.34
C GLU A 601 -5.82 15.04 -31.98
N ILE A 602 -5.10 14.03 -31.47
CA ILE A 602 -4.24 14.13 -30.28
C ILE A 602 -3.17 15.21 -30.49
N LEU A 603 -2.47 15.17 -31.63
CA LEU A 603 -1.47 16.19 -31.97
C LEU A 603 -2.11 17.58 -32.13
N TYR A 604 -3.31 17.66 -32.69
CA TYR A 604 -4.01 18.92 -32.90
C TYR A 604 -4.39 19.59 -31.59
N GLU A 605 -4.92 18.81 -30.63
CA GLU A 605 -5.28 19.33 -29.30
C GLU A 605 -4.06 19.74 -28.47
N LEU A 606 -2.90 19.10 -28.70
CA LEU A 606 -1.63 19.43 -28.05
C LEU A 606 -0.68 20.24 -28.95
N ARG A 607 -1.14 20.84 -30.06
CA ARG A 607 -0.25 21.40 -31.10
C ARG A 607 0.74 22.43 -30.57
N ASP A 608 0.35 23.19 -29.55
CA ASP A 608 1.20 24.21 -28.93
C ASP A 608 2.20 23.63 -27.91
N HIS A 609 2.03 22.37 -27.49
CA HIS A 609 2.80 21.68 -26.45
C HIS A 609 3.41 20.35 -26.92
N SER A 610 3.16 19.90 -28.15
CA SER A 610 3.59 18.58 -28.58
C SER A 610 5.08 18.54 -28.92
N ALA A 611 5.75 17.49 -28.45
CA ALA A 611 7.10 17.10 -28.82
C ALA A 611 7.12 15.77 -29.59
N GLY A 612 5.95 15.27 -30.01
CA GLY A 612 5.85 14.04 -30.81
C GLY A 612 5.00 12.95 -30.19
N LEU A 613 5.05 11.77 -30.83
CA LEU A 613 4.38 10.56 -30.41
C LEU A 613 5.41 9.42 -30.24
N ASN A 614 5.06 8.40 -29.45
CA ASN A 614 5.89 7.22 -29.22
C ASN A 614 5.14 5.91 -29.55
N CYS A 615 5.88 4.96 -30.13
CA CYS A 615 5.43 3.60 -30.35
C CYS A 615 5.62 2.70 -29.10
N GLY A 616 4.54 2.10 -28.60
CA GLY A 616 4.56 1.07 -27.56
C GLY A 616 4.31 -0.33 -28.11
N ARG A 617 4.82 -1.37 -27.44
CA ARG A 617 4.50 -2.78 -27.77
C ARG A 617 3.52 -3.38 -26.78
N TRP A 618 3.93 -3.55 -25.51
CA TRP A 618 3.15 -4.31 -24.53
C TRP A 618 1.82 -3.66 -24.20
N ASP A 619 1.80 -2.37 -23.88
CA ASP A 619 0.56 -1.63 -23.64
C ASP A 619 -0.37 -1.62 -24.86
N TYR A 620 0.19 -1.51 -26.08
CA TYR A 620 -0.60 -1.50 -27.31
C TYR A 620 -1.33 -2.83 -27.53
N ILE A 621 -0.63 -3.97 -27.39
CA ILE A 621 -1.26 -5.29 -27.57
C ILE A 621 -2.13 -5.68 -26.37
N PHE A 622 -1.83 -5.19 -25.17
CA PHE A 622 -2.74 -5.24 -24.02
C PHE A 622 -4.05 -4.50 -24.32
N SER A 623 -3.95 -3.28 -24.84
CA SER A 623 -5.09 -2.48 -25.26
C SER A 623 -5.87 -3.13 -26.40
N TYR A 624 -5.20 -3.80 -27.34
CA TYR A 624 -5.86 -4.60 -28.39
C TYR A 624 -6.76 -5.68 -27.77
N VAL A 625 -6.23 -6.50 -26.86
CA VAL A 625 -7.02 -7.56 -26.18
C VAL A 625 -8.16 -6.95 -25.37
N LYS A 626 -7.91 -5.88 -24.61
CA LYS A 626 -8.95 -5.17 -23.87
C LYS A 626 -10.06 -4.64 -24.78
N THR A 627 -9.70 -4.06 -25.92
CA THR A 627 -10.66 -3.45 -26.85
C THR A 627 -11.53 -4.52 -27.50
N PHE A 628 -10.94 -5.67 -27.80
CA PHE A 628 -11.60 -6.82 -28.42
C PHE A 628 -11.95 -7.93 -27.44
N GLN A 629 -12.14 -7.60 -26.15
CA GLN A 629 -12.38 -8.60 -25.11
C GLN A 629 -13.63 -9.47 -25.36
N SER A 630 -14.62 -8.96 -26.09
CA SER A 630 -15.87 -9.66 -26.46
C SER A 630 -15.86 -10.25 -27.88
N HIS A 631 -14.72 -10.23 -28.58
CA HIS A 631 -14.57 -10.70 -29.96
C HIS A 631 -13.83 -12.05 -29.99
N PRO A 632 -14.53 -13.20 -30.05
CA PRO A 632 -13.91 -14.53 -30.01
C PRO A 632 -13.02 -14.84 -31.23
N ASP A 633 -13.15 -14.07 -32.30
CA ASP A 633 -12.36 -14.16 -33.53
C ASP A 633 -11.04 -13.37 -33.46
N ARG A 634 -10.83 -12.56 -32.41
CA ARG A 634 -9.66 -11.67 -32.26
C ARG A 634 -8.73 -12.12 -31.14
N LEU A 635 -8.38 -13.41 -31.17
CA LEU A 635 -7.50 -14.02 -30.18
C LEU A 635 -6.04 -13.63 -30.40
N LEU A 636 -5.36 -13.27 -29.31
CA LEU A 636 -3.92 -13.03 -29.32
C LEU A 636 -3.18 -14.38 -29.30
N PRO A 637 -2.16 -14.59 -30.17
CA PRO A 637 -1.23 -15.69 -30.01
C PRO A 637 -0.29 -15.44 -28.81
N ASP A 638 0.72 -16.30 -28.61
CA ASP A 638 1.79 -16.03 -27.64
C ASP A 638 2.33 -14.59 -27.85
N ARG A 639 2.23 -13.72 -26.83
CA ARG A 639 2.63 -12.30 -26.91
C ARG A 639 4.05 -12.09 -27.44
N VAL A 640 4.96 -13.04 -27.21
CA VAL A 640 6.34 -12.98 -27.68
C VAL A 640 6.44 -13.00 -29.20
N LEU A 641 5.49 -13.65 -29.89
CA LEU A 641 5.37 -13.72 -31.35
C LEU A 641 4.77 -12.45 -31.96
N VAL A 642 4.07 -11.64 -31.16
CA VAL A 642 3.45 -10.38 -31.59
C VAL A 642 4.48 -9.25 -31.56
N GLY A 643 5.45 -9.33 -32.48
CA GLY A 643 6.51 -8.34 -32.63
C GLY A 643 6.15 -7.18 -33.56
N MET A 644 6.96 -6.11 -33.53
CA MET A 644 6.77 -4.92 -34.37
C MET A 644 6.87 -5.16 -35.88
N GLY A 645 7.31 -6.36 -36.30
CA GLY A 645 7.34 -6.79 -37.70
C GLY A 645 6.04 -7.41 -38.20
N GLN A 646 5.08 -7.76 -37.33
CA GLN A 646 3.75 -8.18 -37.77
C GLN A 646 3.03 -7.02 -38.45
N TYR A 647 2.18 -7.33 -39.44
CA TYR A 647 1.60 -6.34 -40.34
C TYR A 647 0.88 -5.20 -39.61
N PHE A 648 -0.05 -5.50 -38.70
CA PHE A 648 -0.79 -4.45 -37.97
C PHE A 648 0.12 -3.56 -37.10
N MET A 649 1.16 -4.13 -36.46
CA MET A 649 2.14 -3.36 -35.67
C MET A 649 3.04 -2.50 -36.57
N ARG A 650 3.39 -3.01 -37.75
CA ARG A 650 4.14 -2.26 -38.75
C ARG A 650 3.29 -1.12 -39.31
N SER A 651 2.03 -1.35 -39.66
CA SER A 651 1.09 -0.32 -40.13
C SER A 651 0.90 0.76 -39.07
N TYR A 652 0.76 0.37 -37.80
CA TYR A 652 0.75 1.30 -36.67
C TYR A 652 2.01 2.19 -36.62
N SER A 653 3.21 1.58 -36.68
CA SER A 653 4.49 2.31 -36.65
C SER A 653 4.64 3.25 -37.85
N ASP A 654 4.33 2.77 -39.06
CA ASP A 654 4.44 3.51 -40.30
C ASP A 654 3.46 4.70 -40.33
N LEU A 655 2.22 4.50 -39.88
CA LEU A 655 1.22 5.57 -39.76
C LEU A 655 1.60 6.62 -38.71
N LEU A 656 2.19 6.20 -37.59
CA LEU A 656 2.66 7.12 -36.54
C LEU A 656 3.79 8.01 -37.08
N ILE A 657 4.78 7.43 -37.76
CA ILE A 657 5.90 8.17 -38.35
C ILE A 657 5.37 9.20 -39.35
N ARG A 658 4.52 8.78 -40.28
CA ARG A 658 3.91 9.69 -41.25
C ARG A 658 3.15 10.83 -40.57
N THR A 659 2.33 10.49 -39.58
CA THR A 659 1.51 11.47 -38.85
C THR A 659 2.39 12.51 -38.14
N CYS A 660 3.39 12.08 -37.36
CA CYS A 660 4.31 12.98 -36.68
C CYS A 660 5.07 13.88 -37.65
N HIS A 661 5.63 13.31 -38.72
CA HIS A 661 6.46 14.05 -39.65
C HIS A 661 5.67 15.00 -40.55
N LYS A 662 4.40 14.69 -40.84
CA LYS A 662 3.46 15.64 -41.44
C LYS A 662 3.22 16.84 -40.51
N ARG A 663 3.19 16.62 -39.19
CA ARG A 663 2.94 17.67 -38.17
C ARG A 663 4.20 18.32 -37.59
N GLY A 664 5.39 17.96 -38.09
CA GLY A 664 6.65 18.61 -37.72
C GLY A 664 7.20 18.23 -36.32
N VAL A 665 6.81 17.09 -35.78
CA VAL A 665 7.23 16.60 -34.45
C VAL A 665 7.84 15.21 -34.52
N HIS A 666 8.45 14.75 -33.42
CA HIS A 666 9.14 13.47 -33.39
C HIS A 666 8.20 12.25 -33.48
N ALA A 667 8.67 11.20 -34.14
CA ALA A 667 8.15 9.83 -34.10
C ALA A 667 9.14 8.91 -33.37
N MET A 668 8.86 8.59 -32.12
CA MET A 668 9.74 7.77 -31.28
C MET A 668 9.43 6.27 -31.42
N GLY A 669 10.47 5.44 -31.52
CA GLY A 669 10.40 3.98 -31.56
C GLY A 669 10.23 3.34 -30.17
N GLY A 670 10.22 2.00 -30.14
CA GLY A 670 9.88 1.22 -28.96
C GLY A 670 11.06 0.83 -28.07
N MET A 671 10.74 0.06 -27.02
CA MET A 671 11.67 -0.35 -25.97
C MET A 671 12.61 -1.50 -26.38
N ALA A 672 13.91 -1.36 -26.11
CA ALA A 672 14.83 -2.48 -25.88
C ALA A 672 15.01 -2.75 -24.37
N ALA A 673 14.36 -3.80 -23.87
CA ALA A 673 14.31 -4.13 -22.45
C ALA A 673 15.43 -5.09 -21.99
N GLN A 674 16.31 -5.54 -22.89
CA GLN A 674 17.33 -6.55 -22.60
C GLN A 674 18.32 -6.09 -21.53
N ILE A 675 18.60 -6.98 -20.59
CA ILE A 675 19.66 -6.81 -19.59
C ILE A 675 20.88 -7.60 -20.09
N PRO A 676 22.05 -6.95 -20.25
CA PRO A 676 23.26 -7.63 -20.69
C PRO A 676 23.60 -8.85 -19.80
N ILE A 677 23.80 -10.01 -20.43
CA ILE A 677 24.04 -11.30 -19.78
C ILE A 677 25.55 -11.44 -19.55
N ARG A 678 26.00 -11.27 -18.30
CA ARG A 678 27.44 -11.26 -17.98
C ARG A 678 28.06 -12.65 -17.95
N ASP A 679 27.29 -13.64 -17.54
CA ASP A 679 27.79 -14.99 -17.25
C ASP A 679 27.69 -15.93 -18.48
N ASP A 680 27.09 -15.46 -19.59
CA ASP A 680 27.03 -16.18 -20.87
C ASP A 680 27.26 -15.20 -22.04
N PRO A 681 28.53 -15.02 -22.48
CA PRO A 681 28.86 -14.11 -23.57
C PRO A 681 28.19 -14.45 -24.91
N LYS A 682 27.91 -15.74 -25.18
CA LYS A 682 27.30 -16.17 -26.44
C LYS A 682 25.81 -15.83 -26.45
N ALA A 683 25.10 -16.13 -25.38
CA ALA A 683 23.70 -15.71 -25.23
C ALA A 683 23.57 -14.19 -25.25
N ASN A 684 24.52 -13.49 -24.63
CA ASN A 684 24.57 -12.03 -24.65
C ASN A 684 24.68 -11.48 -26.08
N GLU A 685 25.63 -11.98 -26.89
CA GLU A 685 25.80 -11.48 -28.27
C GLU A 685 24.55 -11.74 -29.13
N ILE A 686 23.91 -12.90 -28.97
CA ILE A 686 22.64 -13.21 -29.66
C ILE A 686 21.55 -12.20 -29.26
N ALA A 687 21.41 -11.91 -27.97
CA ALA A 687 20.41 -10.95 -27.47
C ALA A 687 20.70 -9.53 -27.96
N LEU A 688 21.97 -9.11 -27.95
CA LEU A 688 22.39 -7.78 -28.42
C LEU A 688 22.24 -7.63 -29.94
N ASP A 689 22.46 -8.68 -30.71
CA ASP A 689 22.23 -8.66 -32.16
C ASP A 689 20.74 -8.51 -32.51
N LEU A 690 19.84 -9.13 -31.74
CA LEU A 690 18.40 -8.90 -31.86
C LEU A 690 18.03 -7.44 -31.59
N VAL A 691 18.61 -6.84 -30.54
CA VAL A 691 18.43 -5.39 -30.26
C VAL A 691 18.93 -4.56 -31.44
N ARG A 692 20.13 -4.83 -31.96
CA ARG A 692 20.71 -4.11 -33.09
C ARG A 692 19.82 -4.18 -34.33
N LYS A 693 19.32 -5.38 -34.68
CA LYS A 693 18.41 -5.59 -35.82
C LYS A 693 17.10 -4.84 -35.65
N ASP A 694 16.53 -4.85 -34.44
CA ASP A 694 15.28 -4.12 -34.16
C ASP A 694 15.49 -2.61 -34.26
N LYS A 695 16.60 -2.07 -33.74
CA LYS A 695 16.89 -0.63 -33.79
C LYS A 695 17.22 -0.14 -35.20
N LEU A 696 17.88 -0.98 -36.00
CA LEU A 696 18.06 -0.73 -37.43
C LEU A 696 16.73 -0.73 -38.19
N ARG A 697 15.78 -1.62 -37.85
CA ARG A 697 14.43 -1.60 -38.42
C ARG A 697 13.73 -0.27 -38.12
N GLU A 698 13.76 0.19 -36.87
CA GLU A 698 13.11 1.43 -36.45
C GLU A 698 13.66 2.66 -37.16
N VAL A 699 14.98 2.86 -37.14
CA VAL A 699 15.58 4.05 -37.75
C VAL A 699 15.38 4.06 -39.27
N ARG A 700 15.45 2.89 -39.94
CA ARG A 700 15.18 2.78 -41.39
C ARG A 700 13.72 3.05 -41.74
N ALA A 701 12.78 2.72 -40.85
CA ALA A 701 11.38 3.05 -41.05
C ALA A 701 11.12 4.56 -40.93
N GLY A 702 12.02 5.32 -40.29
CA GLY A 702 11.94 6.77 -40.14
C GLY A 702 11.75 7.24 -38.70
N HIS A 703 11.87 6.39 -37.68
CA HIS A 703 11.83 6.86 -36.30
C HIS A 703 12.99 7.82 -35.98
N ASP A 704 12.72 8.88 -35.22
CA ASP A 704 13.75 9.86 -34.85
C ASP A 704 14.62 9.43 -33.66
N GLY A 705 14.14 8.45 -32.90
CA GLY A 705 14.84 7.88 -31.76
C GLY A 705 14.18 6.61 -31.24
N THR A 706 14.80 5.99 -30.24
CA THR A 706 14.35 4.72 -29.63
C THR A 706 14.48 4.74 -28.11
N TRP A 707 13.84 3.79 -27.45
CA TRP A 707 14.00 3.52 -26.01
C TRP A 707 14.93 2.36 -25.69
N ALA A 708 15.58 2.46 -24.53
CA ALA A 708 16.30 1.38 -23.87
C ALA A 708 16.04 1.40 -22.35
N ALA A 709 15.97 0.23 -21.71
CA ALA A 709 15.72 0.12 -20.26
C ALA A 709 17.00 0.00 -19.43
N HIS A 710 18.16 -0.20 -20.08
CA HIS A 710 19.43 -0.47 -19.38
C HIS A 710 20.59 0.34 -19.98
N PRO A 711 21.45 1.00 -19.16
CA PRO A 711 22.56 1.81 -19.65
C PRO A 711 23.51 1.07 -20.60
N GLY A 712 23.69 -0.24 -20.39
CA GLY A 712 24.53 -1.09 -21.26
C GLY A 712 24.02 -1.24 -22.71
N LEU A 713 22.77 -0.90 -23.00
CA LEU A 713 22.22 -0.93 -24.35
C LEU A 713 22.37 0.40 -25.11
N ILE A 714 22.68 1.49 -24.39
CA ILE A 714 22.75 2.84 -24.97
C ILE A 714 23.78 2.90 -26.12
N PRO A 715 25.02 2.36 -25.99
CA PRO A 715 25.98 2.42 -27.09
C PRO A 715 25.49 1.74 -28.37
N ILE A 716 24.84 0.58 -28.26
CA ILE A 716 24.35 -0.20 -29.42
C ILE A 716 23.19 0.51 -30.10
N CYS A 717 22.25 1.06 -29.32
CA CYS A 717 21.16 1.87 -29.87
C CYS A 717 21.70 3.14 -30.54
N MET A 718 22.68 3.79 -29.90
CA MET A 718 23.32 5.02 -30.39
C MET A 718 24.04 4.79 -31.70
N GLU A 719 24.76 3.67 -31.83
CA GLU A 719 25.44 3.25 -33.04
C GLU A 719 24.45 3.01 -34.18
N ALA A 720 23.37 2.25 -33.94
CA ALA A 720 22.36 1.95 -34.96
C ALA A 720 21.72 3.23 -35.52
N PHE A 721 21.34 4.17 -34.66
CA PHE A 721 20.72 5.43 -35.08
C PHE A 721 21.72 6.39 -35.71
N THR A 722 22.90 6.55 -35.12
CA THR A 722 23.94 7.45 -35.66
C THR A 722 24.47 6.97 -37.00
N GLY A 723 24.60 5.66 -37.20
CA GLY A 723 25.02 5.07 -38.47
C GLY A 723 24.05 5.36 -39.63
N HIS A 724 22.75 5.50 -39.36
CA HIS A 724 21.74 5.82 -40.37
C HIS A 724 21.51 7.34 -40.54
N MET A 725 21.39 8.07 -39.44
CA MET A 725 21.05 9.51 -39.44
C MET A 725 22.26 10.43 -39.65
N GLY A 726 23.48 9.93 -39.44
CA GLY A 726 24.71 10.71 -39.51
C GLY A 726 24.73 11.86 -38.51
N LYS A 727 24.96 13.08 -39.01
CA LYS A 727 25.00 14.32 -38.21
C LYS A 727 23.62 14.95 -37.98
N THR A 728 22.58 14.48 -38.67
CA THR A 728 21.24 15.04 -38.55
C THR A 728 20.63 14.65 -37.20
N PRO A 729 20.01 15.59 -36.45
CA PRO A 729 19.49 15.30 -35.12
C PRO A 729 18.21 14.43 -35.13
N ASN A 730 17.45 14.44 -36.24
CA ASN A 730 16.18 13.75 -36.42
C ASN A 730 15.87 13.56 -37.91
N GLN A 731 14.80 12.84 -38.23
CA GLN A 731 14.33 12.49 -39.58
C GLN A 731 13.02 13.22 -39.96
N ILE A 732 12.47 14.07 -39.09
CA ILE A 732 11.22 14.83 -39.28
C ILE A 732 11.08 15.47 -40.68
N LYS A 733 12.17 16.05 -41.20
CA LYS A 733 12.17 16.71 -42.52
C LYS A 733 12.49 15.76 -43.68
N SER A 734 13.29 14.72 -43.46
CA SER A 734 13.82 13.85 -44.52
C SER A 734 12.97 12.61 -44.82
N MET A 735 12.21 12.09 -43.85
CA MET A 735 11.49 10.82 -43.98
C MET A 735 9.97 10.98 -43.81
N LYS A 736 9.27 11.54 -44.79
CA LYS A 736 7.82 11.82 -44.66
C LYS A 736 6.90 10.60 -44.61
N ARG A 737 7.38 9.42 -45.06
CA ARG A 737 6.60 8.17 -45.12
C ARG A 737 5.24 8.30 -45.82
N GLU A 738 5.22 8.95 -46.99
CA GLU A 738 3.98 9.11 -47.76
C GLU A 738 3.39 7.79 -48.27
N ASP A 739 4.20 6.73 -48.34
CA ASP A 739 3.74 5.35 -48.58
C ASP A 739 2.73 4.87 -47.53
N ALA A 740 2.82 5.38 -46.30
CA ALA A 740 1.88 5.07 -45.23
C ALA A 740 0.54 5.83 -45.32
N SER A 741 0.35 6.68 -46.34
CA SER A 741 -0.92 7.40 -46.58
C SER A 741 -2.08 6.47 -46.95
N ALA A 742 -1.78 5.28 -47.48
CA ALA A 742 -2.75 4.28 -47.90
C ALA A 742 -3.19 3.32 -46.78
N ILE A 743 -2.64 3.46 -45.56
CA ILE A 743 -2.99 2.59 -44.43
C ILE A 743 -4.45 2.80 -44.04
N THR A 744 -5.19 1.70 -43.98
CA THR A 744 -6.62 1.64 -43.69
C THR A 744 -6.90 1.26 -42.24
N GLU A 745 -8.17 1.29 -41.85
CA GLU A 745 -8.60 0.80 -40.53
C GLU A 745 -8.37 -0.70 -40.41
N GLU A 746 -8.65 -1.46 -41.47
CA GLU A 746 -8.47 -2.90 -41.55
C GLU A 746 -7.00 -3.30 -41.33
N ASP A 747 -6.06 -2.50 -41.84
CA ASP A 747 -4.63 -2.75 -41.67
C ASP A 747 -4.20 -2.66 -40.20
N LEU A 748 -4.77 -1.70 -39.47
CA LEU A 748 -4.51 -1.48 -38.04
C LEU A 748 -5.22 -2.51 -37.15
N LEU A 749 -6.32 -3.08 -37.65
CA LEU A 749 -7.15 -4.06 -36.96
C LEU A 749 -6.88 -5.50 -37.38
N GLN A 750 -5.86 -5.76 -38.20
CA GLN A 750 -5.58 -7.12 -38.66
C GLN A 750 -5.25 -8.04 -37.49
N ILE A 751 -5.81 -9.25 -37.51
CA ILE A 751 -5.64 -10.25 -36.46
C ILE A 751 -4.17 -10.70 -36.38
N PRO A 752 -3.53 -10.62 -35.21
CA PRO A 752 -2.15 -11.06 -35.02
C PRO A 752 -2.04 -12.58 -35.24
N ARG A 753 -0.95 -13.00 -35.91
CA ARG A 753 -0.71 -14.42 -36.25
C ARG A 753 0.35 -15.03 -35.35
N GLY A 754 0.22 -16.32 -35.06
CA GLY A 754 1.18 -17.08 -34.28
C GLY A 754 0.54 -18.26 -33.56
N GLY A 755 1.37 -19.06 -32.91
CA GLY A 755 0.89 -20.17 -32.08
C GLY A 755 0.44 -19.72 -30.69
N ARG A 756 -0.39 -20.53 -30.04
CA ARG A 756 -0.88 -20.40 -28.66
C ARG A 756 -0.42 -21.63 -27.91
N THR A 757 0.64 -21.51 -27.13
CA THR A 757 1.34 -22.69 -26.58
C THR A 757 1.16 -22.82 -25.08
N LEU A 758 1.34 -24.04 -24.56
CA LEU A 758 1.37 -24.26 -23.11
C LEU A 758 2.53 -23.48 -22.44
N GLU A 759 3.69 -23.37 -23.10
CA GLU A 759 4.79 -22.55 -22.56
C GLU A 759 4.43 -21.06 -22.56
N GLY A 760 3.68 -20.56 -23.54
CA GLY A 760 3.15 -19.19 -23.52
C GLY A 760 2.28 -18.93 -22.28
N LEU A 761 1.39 -19.87 -21.95
CA LEU A 761 0.55 -19.82 -20.75
C LEU A 761 1.41 -19.83 -19.46
N ARG A 762 2.42 -20.70 -19.39
CA ARG A 762 3.36 -20.81 -18.26
C ARG A 762 4.19 -19.54 -18.08
N LEU A 763 4.79 -19.04 -19.15
CA LEU A 763 5.61 -17.84 -19.15
C LEU A 763 4.83 -16.63 -18.64
N ASN A 764 3.61 -16.41 -19.14
CA ASN A 764 2.75 -15.32 -18.67
C ASN A 764 2.44 -15.44 -17.18
N THR A 765 2.12 -16.66 -16.73
CA THR A 765 1.81 -16.93 -15.32
C THR A 765 3.03 -16.62 -14.44
N ARG A 766 4.20 -17.12 -14.83
CA ARG A 766 5.45 -16.98 -14.08
C ARG A 766 5.95 -15.54 -14.02
N VAL A 767 5.91 -14.82 -15.15
CA VAL A 767 6.32 -13.41 -15.22
C VAL A 767 5.33 -12.51 -14.50
N GLY A 768 4.02 -12.70 -14.73
CA GLY A 768 2.97 -11.90 -14.11
C GLY A 768 2.97 -11.98 -12.59
N ILE A 769 3.16 -13.19 -12.03
CA ILE A 769 3.24 -13.39 -10.57
C ILE A 769 4.50 -12.75 -9.99
N GLN A 770 5.67 -12.97 -10.59
CA GLN A 770 6.93 -12.40 -10.07
C GLN A 770 6.96 -10.88 -10.15
N TYR A 771 6.47 -10.30 -11.25
CA TYR A 771 6.33 -8.86 -11.38
C TYR A 771 5.41 -8.31 -10.28
N LEU A 772 4.23 -8.91 -10.11
CA LEU A 772 3.27 -8.45 -9.11
C LEU A 772 3.80 -8.59 -7.68
N ALA A 773 4.54 -9.65 -7.37
CA ALA A 773 5.20 -9.82 -6.08
C ALA A 773 6.23 -8.70 -5.81
N ALA A 774 7.04 -8.34 -6.80
CA ALA A 774 7.99 -7.24 -6.69
C ALA A 774 7.27 -5.88 -6.54
N TRP A 775 6.20 -5.66 -7.31
CA TRP A 775 5.39 -4.45 -7.28
C TRP A 775 4.74 -4.23 -5.91
N LEU A 776 4.16 -5.28 -5.32
CA LEU A 776 3.60 -5.26 -3.98
C LEU A 776 4.64 -4.94 -2.90
N THR A 777 5.92 -5.28 -3.13
CA THR A 777 7.03 -4.94 -2.24
C THR A 777 7.72 -3.61 -2.57
N GLY A 778 7.14 -2.81 -3.48
CA GLY A 778 7.59 -1.45 -3.78
C GLY A 778 8.51 -1.29 -4.99
N SER A 779 8.66 -2.30 -5.86
CA SER A 779 9.47 -2.21 -7.09
C SER A 779 8.65 -2.40 -8.35
N GLY A 780 8.55 -1.37 -9.19
CA GLY A 780 7.84 -1.43 -10.48
C GLY A 780 8.72 -1.72 -11.70
N SER A 781 10.05 -1.71 -11.53
CA SER A 781 11.04 -2.05 -12.56
C SER A 781 11.76 -3.33 -12.12
N VAL A 782 11.52 -4.44 -12.81
CA VAL A 782 11.84 -5.77 -12.29
C VAL A 782 12.66 -6.58 -13.30
N PRO A 783 13.89 -6.99 -12.97
CA PRO A 783 14.67 -7.86 -13.83
C PRO A 783 14.12 -9.29 -13.78
N LEU A 784 13.50 -9.76 -14.87
CA LEU A 784 12.98 -11.11 -15.02
C LEU A 784 13.50 -11.71 -16.32
N TYR A 785 14.15 -12.89 -16.25
CA TYR A 785 14.65 -13.61 -17.42
C TYR A 785 15.49 -12.75 -18.39
N ASN A 786 16.38 -11.92 -17.84
CA ASN A 786 17.24 -10.98 -18.58
C ASN A 786 16.47 -9.86 -19.33
N LEU A 787 15.23 -9.57 -18.93
CA LEU A 787 14.46 -8.43 -19.39
C LEU A 787 14.15 -7.52 -18.19
N MET A 788 14.19 -6.21 -18.41
CA MET A 788 13.72 -5.23 -17.45
C MET A 788 12.23 -5.00 -17.68
N GLU A 789 11.40 -5.62 -16.85
CA GLU A 789 9.95 -5.62 -16.99
C GLU A 789 9.29 -4.51 -16.17
N ASP A 790 8.19 -3.97 -16.70
CA ASP A 790 7.30 -2.99 -16.09
C ASP A 790 5.85 -3.49 -16.05
N ALA A 791 4.90 -2.65 -15.63
CA ALA A 791 3.51 -3.08 -15.40
C ALA A 791 2.83 -3.56 -16.68
N ALA A 792 3.14 -2.96 -17.84
CA ALA A 792 2.63 -3.39 -19.14
C ALA A 792 2.91 -4.87 -19.43
N THR A 793 4.06 -5.41 -19.00
CA THR A 793 4.37 -6.84 -19.15
C THR A 793 3.42 -7.72 -18.33
N ALA A 794 3.11 -7.33 -17.09
CA ALA A 794 2.16 -8.06 -16.26
C ALA A 794 0.72 -7.92 -16.77
N GLU A 795 0.35 -6.75 -17.32
CA GLU A 795 -0.94 -6.52 -17.97
C GLU A 795 -1.13 -7.46 -19.16
N ILE A 796 -0.23 -7.47 -20.14
CA ILE A 796 -0.36 -8.36 -21.30
C ILE A 796 -0.35 -9.84 -20.90
N SER A 797 0.41 -10.19 -19.85
CA SER A 797 0.45 -11.56 -19.34
C SER A 797 -0.91 -11.99 -18.76
N ARG A 798 -1.55 -11.14 -17.94
CA ARG A 798 -2.87 -11.49 -17.36
C ARG A 798 -3.99 -11.48 -18.40
N VAL A 799 -4.00 -10.53 -19.34
CA VAL A 799 -5.11 -10.38 -20.29
C VAL A 799 -5.09 -11.46 -21.37
N GLN A 800 -3.91 -11.92 -21.79
CA GLN A 800 -3.81 -13.05 -22.72
C GLN A 800 -4.30 -14.33 -22.04
N ASN A 801 -3.87 -14.59 -20.80
CA ASN A 801 -4.35 -15.74 -20.02
C ASN A 801 -5.87 -15.66 -19.81
N TRP A 802 -6.39 -14.50 -19.44
CA TRP A 802 -7.83 -14.25 -19.33
C TRP A 802 -8.58 -14.55 -20.62
N GLN A 803 -8.09 -14.03 -21.75
CA GLN A 803 -8.71 -14.22 -23.06
C GLN A 803 -8.76 -15.72 -23.44
N TRP A 804 -7.67 -16.44 -23.21
CA TRP A 804 -7.60 -17.86 -23.52
C TRP A 804 -8.51 -18.72 -22.65
N ILE A 805 -8.59 -18.42 -21.34
CA ILE A 805 -9.51 -19.07 -20.41
C ILE A 805 -10.96 -18.76 -20.77
N ARG A 806 -11.27 -17.49 -21.09
CA ARG A 806 -12.62 -17.01 -21.40
C ARG A 806 -13.22 -17.73 -22.61
N TYR A 807 -12.41 -17.96 -23.64
CA TYR A 807 -12.85 -18.57 -24.91
C TYR A 807 -12.51 -20.04 -25.04
N GLY A 808 -11.91 -20.67 -24.02
CA GLY A 808 -11.57 -22.10 -24.06
C GLY A 808 -10.63 -22.43 -25.21
N VAL A 809 -9.64 -21.58 -25.44
CA VAL A 809 -8.74 -21.63 -26.59
C VAL A 809 -7.97 -22.95 -26.63
N GLU A 810 -7.87 -23.55 -27.81
CA GLU A 810 -7.07 -24.75 -28.05
C GLU A 810 -5.59 -24.38 -28.20
N LEU A 811 -4.72 -25.07 -27.46
CA LEU A 811 -3.27 -24.89 -27.50
C LEU A 811 -2.65 -25.70 -28.65
N ASP A 812 -1.67 -25.10 -29.30
CA ASP A 812 -0.88 -25.75 -30.35
C ASP A 812 0.21 -26.63 -29.74
N GLY A 813 0.50 -27.78 -30.36
CA GLY A 813 1.73 -28.55 -30.10
C GLY A 813 1.56 -30.04 -29.84
N ASP A 814 0.40 -30.50 -29.35
CA ASP A 814 0.32 -31.85 -28.77
C ASP A 814 -0.50 -32.83 -29.62
N GLY A 815 -1.22 -32.35 -30.65
CA GLY A 815 -2.18 -33.14 -31.43
C GLY A 815 -3.42 -33.62 -30.64
N LEU A 816 -3.46 -33.37 -29.33
CA LEU A 816 -4.51 -33.77 -28.38
C LEU A 816 -5.64 -32.75 -28.22
N GLY A 817 -5.52 -31.56 -28.81
CA GLY A 817 -6.53 -30.49 -28.73
C GLY A 817 -6.79 -29.98 -27.32
N VAL A 818 -5.74 -29.76 -26.52
CA VAL A 818 -5.86 -29.30 -25.13
C VAL A 818 -6.44 -27.89 -25.09
N ARG A 819 -7.62 -27.74 -24.48
CA ARG A 819 -8.28 -26.44 -24.28
C ARG A 819 -7.86 -25.81 -22.96
N VAL A 820 -7.64 -24.49 -22.99
CA VAL A 820 -7.36 -23.71 -21.78
C VAL A 820 -8.63 -23.59 -20.93
N SER A 821 -8.63 -24.27 -19.79
CA SER A 821 -9.69 -24.20 -18.78
C SER A 821 -9.17 -23.60 -17.47
N LYS A 822 -10.08 -23.28 -16.53
CA LYS A 822 -9.69 -22.81 -15.19
C LYS A 822 -8.89 -23.87 -14.43
N GLU A 823 -9.20 -25.15 -14.65
CA GLU A 823 -8.50 -26.29 -14.05
C GLU A 823 -7.09 -26.45 -14.61
N LEU A 824 -6.91 -26.35 -15.94
CA LEU A 824 -5.58 -26.36 -16.55
C LEU A 824 -4.74 -25.20 -16.03
N PHE A 825 -5.33 -23.99 -16.00
CA PHE A 825 -4.65 -22.80 -15.49
C PHE A 825 -4.27 -22.94 -14.01
N GLY A 826 -5.15 -23.53 -13.17
CA GLY A 826 -4.84 -23.82 -11.76
C GLY A 826 -3.60 -24.70 -11.59
N ARG A 827 -3.49 -25.78 -12.38
CA ARG A 827 -2.29 -26.64 -12.38
C ARG A 827 -1.04 -25.89 -12.84
N VAL A 828 -1.16 -25.08 -13.88
CA VAL A 828 -0.06 -24.22 -14.34
C VAL A 828 0.39 -23.27 -13.23
N VAL A 829 -0.54 -22.64 -12.49
CA VAL A 829 -0.20 -21.77 -11.37
C VAL A 829 0.57 -22.52 -10.28
N GLU A 830 0.14 -23.73 -9.91
CA GLU A 830 0.82 -24.56 -8.89
C GLU A 830 2.25 -24.91 -9.32
N GLU A 831 2.41 -25.44 -10.53
CA GLU A 831 3.71 -25.84 -11.07
C GLU A 831 4.67 -24.66 -11.25
N GLU A 832 4.17 -23.52 -11.77
CA GLU A 832 5.00 -22.32 -11.91
C GLU A 832 5.34 -21.70 -10.55
N MET A 833 4.49 -21.83 -9.53
CA MET A 833 4.82 -21.37 -8.17
C MET A 833 5.92 -22.22 -7.54
N GLU A 834 5.93 -23.54 -7.73
CA GLU A 834 7.04 -24.39 -7.30
C GLU A 834 8.34 -24.03 -8.03
N ARG A 835 8.26 -23.73 -9.32
CA ARG A 835 9.39 -23.27 -10.12
C ARG A 835 9.92 -21.93 -9.60
N ILE A 836 9.05 -20.95 -9.35
CA ILE A 836 9.43 -19.66 -8.78
C ILE A 836 10.13 -19.85 -7.44
N GLU A 837 9.61 -20.68 -6.53
CA GLU A 837 10.26 -20.94 -5.23
C GLU A 837 11.68 -21.50 -5.39
N LYS A 838 11.89 -22.39 -6.37
CA LYS A 838 13.22 -22.93 -6.70
C LYS A 838 14.15 -21.85 -7.28
N GLU A 839 13.65 -21.00 -8.18
CA GLU A 839 14.43 -19.95 -8.86
C GLU A 839 14.85 -18.82 -7.89
N VAL A 840 13.93 -18.33 -7.06
CA VAL A 840 14.21 -17.20 -6.14
C VAL A 840 14.81 -17.65 -4.81
N GLY A 841 14.64 -18.93 -4.46
CA GLY A 841 15.06 -19.52 -3.19
C GLY A 841 14.04 -19.33 -2.06
N LYS A 842 13.96 -20.33 -1.18
CA LYS A 842 12.95 -20.44 -0.11
C LYS A 842 12.82 -19.19 0.77
N ASP A 843 13.94 -18.56 1.13
CA ASP A 843 13.94 -17.41 2.02
C ASP A 843 13.36 -16.15 1.36
N LYS A 844 13.73 -15.89 0.09
CA LYS A 844 13.14 -14.79 -0.69
C LYS A 844 11.68 -15.07 -1.00
N PHE A 845 11.33 -16.32 -1.30
CA PHE A 845 9.95 -16.71 -1.57
C PHE A 845 9.04 -16.52 -0.35
N LYS A 846 9.50 -16.89 0.86
CA LYS A 846 8.75 -16.71 2.11
C LYS A 846 8.59 -15.25 2.53
N LYS A 847 9.60 -14.41 2.27
CA LYS A 847 9.58 -12.98 2.63
C LYS A 847 8.93 -12.12 1.55
N GLY A 848 8.95 -12.57 0.30
CA GLY A 848 8.30 -11.91 -0.82
C GLY A 848 6.82 -12.26 -0.85
N MET A 849 6.00 -11.32 -1.31
CA MET A 849 4.55 -11.46 -1.39
C MET A 849 4.10 -12.39 -2.55
N TYR A 850 4.84 -13.47 -2.83
CA TYR A 850 4.60 -14.35 -3.98
C TYR A 850 3.27 -15.10 -3.88
N LYS A 851 2.88 -15.51 -2.67
CA LYS A 851 1.59 -16.21 -2.45
C LYS A 851 0.42 -15.25 -2.65
N GLU A 852 0.53 -14.03 -2.15
CA GLU A 852 -0.46 -12.96 -2.30
C GLU A 852 -0.55 -12.54 -3.78
N ALA A 853 0.59 -12.33 -4.45
CA ALA A 853 0.66 -12.04 -5.87
C ALA A 853 0.03 -13.13 -6.72
N SER A 854 0.33 -14.41 -6.42
CA SER A 854 -0.28 -15.55 -7.10
C SER A 854 -1.81 -15.56 -6.97
N LYS A 855 -2.35 -15.33 -5.76
CA LYS A 855 -3.80 -15.23 -5.55
C LYS A 855 -4.42 -14.08 -6.35
N MET A 856 -3.81 -12.90 -6.32
CA MET A 856 -4.30 -11.71 -7.04
C MET A 856 -4.24 -11.90 -8.55
N PHE A 857 -3.12 -12.39 -9.08
CA PHE A 857 -2.93 -12.65 -10.50
C PHE A 857 -3.90 -13.72 -11.02
N THR A 858 -4.07 -14.81 -10.27
CA THR A 858 -5.02 -15.89 -10.60
C THR A 858 -6.46 -15.37 -10.64
N LYS A 859 -6.85 -14.54 -9.66
CA LYS A 859 -8.17 -13.90 -9.64
C LYS A 859 -8.39 -13.02 -10.86
N GLN A 860 -7.39 -12.21 -11.24
CA GLN A 860 -7.45 -11.35 -12.43
C GLN A 860 -7.57 -12.16 -13.74
N CYS A 861 -6.84 -13.27 -13.87
CA CYS A 861 -6.91 -14.13 -15.05
C CYS A 861 -8.24 -14.91 -15.17
N THR A 862 -8.95 -15.14 -14.07
CA THR A 862 -10.14 -15.99 -14.04
C THR A 862 -11.46 -15.23 -13.79
N ALA A 863 -11.38 -13.90 -13.71
CA ALA A 863 -12.52 -13.02 -13.52
C ALA A 863 -13.53 -13.13 -14.67
N THR A 864 -14.82 -12.99 -14.36
CA THR A 864 -15.88 -13.03 -15.38
C THR A 864 -15.79 -11.84 -16.34
N GLU A 865 -15.48 -10.66 -15.79
CA GLU A 865 -15.25 -9.43 -16.54
C GLU A 865 -13.77 -9.06 -16.42
N LEU A 866 -13.20 -8.55 -17.52
CA LEU A 866 -11.81 -8.12 -17.52
C LEU A 866 -11.71 -6.71 -16.96
N ASP A 867 -11.07 -6.57 -15.80
CA ASP A 867 -10.76 -5.26 -15.22
C ASP A 867 -9.84 -4.46 -16.15
N ASP A 868 -10.02 -3.13 -16.16
CA ASP A 868 -9.27 -2.24 -17.05
C ASP A 868 -7.76 -2.29 -16.80
N PHE A 869 -7.31 -2.32 -15.55
CA PHE A 869 -5.90 -2.36 -15.19
C PHE A 869 -5.71 -3.18 -13.89
N LEU A 870 -4.67 -4.02 -13.85
CA LEU A 870 -4.28 -4.79 -12.67
C LEU A 870 -3.94 -3.86 -11.50
N THR A 871 -3.33 -2.71 -11.80
CA THR A 871 -2.82 -1.75 -10.81
C THR A 871 -3.95 -1.18 -9.95
N LEU A 872 -5.17 -1.02 -10.48
CA LEU A 872 -6.31 -0.49 -9.72
C LEU A 872 -6.70 -1.39 -8.53
N ALA A 873 -6.79 -2.70 -8.77
CA ALA A 873 -7.16 -3.66 -7.72
C ALA A 873 -6.01 -3.83 -6.71
N VAL A 874 -4.78 -3.84 -7.19
CA VAL A 874 -3.59 -4.12 -6.38
C VAL A 874 -3.14 -2.88 -5.57
N TYR A 875 -3.41 -1.66 -6.05
CA TYR A 875 -3.03 -0.41 -5.39
C TYR A 875 -3.52 -0.34 -3.94
N ASN A 876 -4.74 -0.78 -3.66
CA ASN A 876 -5.31 -0.80 -2.31
C ASN A 876 -4.53 -1.66 -1.31
N HIS A 877 -3.67 -2.58 -1.78
CA HIS A 877 -2.81 -3.40 -0.92
C HIS A 877 -1.50 -2.72 -0.52
N ILE A 878 -1.11 -1.65 -1.21
CA ILE A 878 0.11 -0.88 -0.91
C ILE A 878 -0.18 0.52 -0.38
N VAL A 879 -1.46 0.93 -0.34
CA VAL A 879 -1.91 2.18 0.27
C VAL A 879 -1.95 2.01 1.78
N ALA A 880 -1.20 2.85 2.49
CA ALA A 880 -1.20 2.93 3.94
C ALA A 880 -1.55 4.37 4.36
N HIS A 881 -2.70 4.53 5.03
CA HIS A 881 -3.13 5.83 5.52
C HIS A 881 -2.61 6.08 6.94
N TYR A 882 -2.10 7.28 7.17
CA TYR A 882 -1.68 7.78 8.47
C TYR A 882 -2.74 8.74 9.01
N PRO A 883 -3.11 8.63 10.30
CA PRO A 883 -4.17 9.45 10.86
C PRO A 883 -3.78 10.93 10.90
N THR A 884 -4.61 11.78 10.29
CA THR A 884 -4.59 13.23 10.48
C THR A 884 -5.49 13.58 11.68
N ASN A 885 -5.00 14.38 12.63
CA ASN A 885 -5.82 14.91 13.73
C ASN A 885 -6.61 16.14 13.25
N VAL A 886 -7.41 16.01 12.19
CA VAL A 886 -8.29 17.08 11.74
C VAL A 886 -9.74 16.66 11.95
N SER A 887 -10.16 16.61 13.22
CA SER A 887 -11.55 16.93 13.52
C SER A 887 -11.68 18.45 13.50
N ARG A 888 -12.08 19.03 12.36
CA ARG A 888 -12.75 20.32 12.42
C ARG A 888 -14.10 20.04 13.06
N LEU A 889 -14.29 20.62 14.26
CA LEU A 889 -15.58 20.73 14.95
C LEU A 889 -16.63 21.35 14.03
#